data_AF-A0A2R6GN91-F1
#
_entry.id   AF-A0A2R6GN91-F1
#
_cell.length_a   1.000
_cell.length_b   1.000
_cell.length_c   1.000
_cell.angle_alpha   90.00
_cell.angle_beta   90.00
_cell.angle_gamma   90.00
#
_symmetry.space_group_name_H-M   'P 1'
#
loop_
_entity.id
_entity.type
_entity.pdbx_description
1 polymer ?
#
loop_
_entity_poly.entity_id
_entity_poly.type
_entity_poly.pdbx_seq_one_letter_code
_entity_poly.pdbx_strand_id
1 'polypeptide(L)'
;MTDDSERTGFSRRTFMRTTGLALGAAGASLSAGSAAAREGFQAEFANWRVQEASKAWERGYRGRPDRSVAVGDSGADGRHPDLSWNGVRIVENGDSIGLQKASVEGSGESTVGELNDGEGYSGTLGPGAADAGVVDRGVHELTVPEDADEVDVTLTWTPQRQDNELLLEDENGNVKASGTDFNPLSGAGERIKAPVEDGDRVVAETYANVAADYEITGEFLETSISLEAFGGDPLPGGDIDEDTPKLVGWKGGTLARDGDGHGSHVSSITAGSGEASAVDESSVVEEEPRTVLLPTDVLEYEVTPKAGHGDHRKNGGVFASVYGENVEIAIEAPDGRTLESTSVTSDSSESGDVTVAEAYAEQSGDYSVYVRPSDTAGTSTARVERVSVGALLPPAATTGSRTGEPTLHAGTAPNASLVTIQGLGNALSSLSEFAGFYTGTFGVRTANFSYGGLPTERVGLGNTYELVRKMAEGGILTVSSAGNNGPLSGSTGPSGSAAAIAVAATDPVDGLTAYTSGGTVARNDEGDVYRKPDLTAPGGTIDDLVNAADVGAADGPADAAVRGYTGKAGTSMAAPYVNGIAGLVANAMEFDAPDALSIAEPAEAGIEDVERLKHVLLATASETAFTAAPHHRAHTPTYDFGDRDPYEGYGRVNPDAAVDAVARELLDASDVDDNGSANATFEETVGLNIPEDSRAVAGFVRTRGGTLEVSVEFTRYAGGNTGLTRGDPHVDLFVYDAEPGTNGEPNVVARAAAVQGSASTSVDVSTAEAGEEPNEETYFVVAKLVNVPGVVNGYDVQVQFDLDVGLEAGEIPDVTTEFTASGSRSDDASVFTAGQTDRVRVTVENFENASEVTITDQVPDGWTVDERYGDVESFDPDSGTVTFQGTVSADQVGDDGNVTLTYFAEAPEGADGTGTYTFGPAEAAVVEPDVPEGDTDGELDGDGTDEFGGTDTNTVVGADTET
;
A
#
# COMPACT_ATOMS: atom_id res chain seq x y z
N MET A 1 25.33 -37.33 -31.73
CA MET A 1 25.37 -37.47 -33.21
C MET A 1 24.25 -38.42 -33.57
N THR A 2 23.08 -38.01 -34.02
CA THR A 2 22.57 -36.78 -34.68
C THR A 2 21.09 -36.73 -34.29
N ASP A 3 20.63 -35.72 -33.56
CA ASP A 3 20.06 -34.47 -34.08
C ASP A 3 18.81 -34.74 -34.93
N ASP A 4 17.67 -34.89 -34.25
CA ASP A 4 16.32 -34.84 -34.82
C ASP A 4 15.65 -33.63 -34.18
N SER A 5 15.88 -32.46 -34.80
CA SER A 5 15.17 -31.23 -34.50
C SER A 5 13.73 -31.39 -34.98
N GLU A 6 12.79 -31.61 -34.06
CA GLU A 6 11.37 -31.42 -34.34
C GLU A 6 11.14 -29.96 -34.70
N ARG A 7 10.94 -29.70 -35.99
CA ARG A 7 10.39 -28.46 -36.49
C ARG A 7 8.91 -28.43 -36.12
N THR A 8 8.58 -27.78 -35.01
CA THR A 8 7.25 -27.19 -34.81
C THR A 8 7.10 -26.10 -35.86
N GLY A 9 6.14 -26.28 -36.77
CA GLY A 9 5.95 -25.41 -37.93
C GLY A 9 4.60 -24.73 -37.87
N PHE A 10 4.59 -23.42 -37.68
CA PHE A 10 3.41 -22.58 -37.87
C PHE A 10 2.97 -22.58 -39.34
N SER A 11 1.67 -22.76 -39.58
CA SER A 11 1.04 -22.55 -40.89
C SER A 11 -0.05 -21.48 -40.75
N ARG A 12 0.27 -20.25 -41.15
CA ARG A 12 -0.76 -19.22 -41.33
C ARG A 12 -1.63 -19.58 -42.55
N ARG A 13 -2.92 -19.84 -42.33
CA ARG A 13 -3.91 -19.92 -43.41
C ARG A 13 -4.85 -18.74 -43.34
N THR A 14 -4.50 -17.64 -44.01
CA THR A 14 -5.46 -16.55 -44.21
C THR A 14 -6.57 -17.01 -45.16
N PHE A 15 -7.69 -17.45 -44.61
CA PHE A 15 -8.91 -17.77 -45.36
C PHE A 15 -9.90 -16.61 -45.25
N MET A 16 -9.74 -15.58 -46.07
CA MET A 16 -10.80 -14.55 -46.23
C MET A 16 -11.95 -15.18 -47.04
N ARG A 17 -12.87 -15.88 -46.37
CA ARG A 17 -13.96 -16.62 -47.00
C ARG A 17 -15.17 -15.71 -47.23
N THR A 18 -15.09 -14.87 -48.27
CA THR A 18 -16.24 -14.09 -48.74
C THR A 18 -17.33 -15.03 -49.27
N THR A 19 -18.39 -15.23 -48.49
CA THR A 19 -19.53 -16.07 -48.89
C THR A 19 -20.68 -15.17 -49.37
N GLY A 20 -20.60 -14.67 -50.62
CA GLY A 20 -21.71 -13.87 -51.17
C GLY A 20 -21.49 -13.30 -52.58
N LEU A 21 -22.07 -13.98 -53.57
CA LEU A 21 -22.48 -13.50 -54.91
C LEU A 21 -21.71 -12.31 -55.54
N ALA A 22 -20.89 -12.66 -56.53
CA ALA A 22 -20.35 -11.73 -57.52
C ALA A 22 -21.45 -10.86 -58.15
N LEU A 23 -21.39 -9.54 -57.94
CA LEU A 23 -21.85 -8.51 -58.87
C LEU A 23 -21.03 -7.23 -58.60
N GLY A 24 -20.27 -6.81 -59.61
CA GLY A 24 -19.10 -5.96 -59.45
C GLY A 24 -19.34 -4.50 -59.03
N ALA A 25 -18.37 -3.99 -58.27
CA ALA A 25 -17.94 -2.60 -58.31
C ALA A 25 -16.42 -2.58 -58.05
N ALA A 26 -15.69 -1.98 -58.98
CA ALA A 26 -14.25 -1.82 -58.92
C ALA A 26 -13.88 -0.69 -57.95
N GLY A 27 -12.81 -0.89 -57.18
CA GLY A 27 -11.95 0.20 -56.71
C GLY A 27 -11.81 0.34 -55.20
N ALA A 28 -10.90 -0.44 -54.59
CA ALA A 28 -9.93 0.00 -53.59
C ALA A 28 -9.12 -1.21 -53.12
N SER A 29 -8.08 -1.59 -53.87
CA SER A 29 -7.01 -2.43 -53.34
C SER A 29 -6.21 -1.60 -52.34
N LEU A 30 -6.54 -1.69 -51.05
CA LEU A 30 -5.65 -1.23 -49.99
C LEU A 30 -4.64 -2.35 -49.73
N SER A 31 -3.38 -1.96 -49.85
CA SER A 31 -2.18 -2.77 -49.66
C SER A 31 -2.16 -3.43 -48.28
N ALA A 32 -2.11 -4.76 -48.24
CA ALA A 32 -1.60 -5.48 -47.08
C ALA A 32 -0.13 -5.08 -46.90
N GLY A 33 0.15 -4.23 -45.91
CA GLY A 33 1.50 -3.95 -45.46
C GLY A 33 2.10 -5.23 -44.90
N SER A 34 3.35 -5.52 -45.27
CA SER A 34 4.13 -6.58 -44.63
C SER A 34 4.30 -6.23 -43.14
N ALA A 35 3.60 -6.95 -42.26
CA ALA A 35 3.79 -6.87 -40.82
C ALA A 35 5.23 -7.27 -40.46
N ALA A 36 5.86 -6.50 -39.58
CA ALA A 36 7.06 -6.95 -38.89
C ALA A 36 6.59 -7.87 -37.76
N ALA A 37 6.95 -9.15 -37.81
CA ALA A 37 6.81 -10.02 -36.66
C ALA A 37 7.81 -9.53 -35.59
N ARG A 38 7.32 -9.25 -34.37
CA ARG A 38 8.18 -9.05 -33.20
C ARG A 38 8.50 -10.44 -32.61
N GLU A 39 9.71 -10.61 -32.07
CA GLU A 39 10.14 -11.88 -31.44
C GLU A 39 9.80 -11.84 -29.94
N GLY A 40 9.21 -12.92 -29.41
CA GLY A 40 8.84 -13.06 -27.99
C GLY A 40 7.41 -12.61 -27.68
N PHE A 41 6.97 -12.84 -26.43
CA PHE A 41 5.67 -12.36 -25.95
C PHE A 41 5.81 -10.94 -25.40
N GLN A 42 4.95 -10.03 -25.83
CA GLN A 42 4.89 -8.69 -25.23
C GLN A 42 3.88 -8.64 -24.08
N ALA A 43 4.32 -8.10 -22.94
CA ALA A 43 3.51 -8.02 -21.71
C ALA A 43 2.19 -7.26 -21.90
N GLU A 44 2.10 -6.36 -22.87
CA GLU A 44 0.86 -5.66 -23.27
C GLU A 44 -0.30 -6.62 -23.61
N PHE A 45 -0.01 -7.88 -23.99
CA PHE A 45 -1.04 -8.87 -24.27
C PHE A 45 -1.51 -9.66 -23.05
N ALA A 46 -0.91 -9.46 -21.87
CA ALA A 46 -1.39 -10.02 -20.61
C ALA A 46 -2.55 -9.18 -20.05
N ASN A 47 -3.31 -9.72 -19.10
CA ASN A 47 -4.38 -8.94 -18.47
C ASN A 47 -3.86 -7.63 -17.84
N TRP A 48 -4.71 -6.62 -17.80
CA TRP A 48 -4.42 -5.29 -17.26
C TRP A 48 -3.63 -5.31 -15.94
N ARG A 49 -4.02 -6.16 -14.99
CA ARG A 49 -3.38 -6.23 -13.66
C ARG A 49 -1.97 -6.79 -13.68
N VAL A 50 -1.68 -7.70 -14.60
CA VAL A 50 -0.34 -8.26 -14.79
C VAL A 50 0.57 -7.15 -15.30
N GLN A 51 0.09 -6.33 -16.24
CA GLN A 51 0.83 -5.18 -16.77
C GLN A 51 1.12 -4.13 -15.70
N GLU A 52 0.15 -3.84 -14.83
CA GLU A 52 0.38 -2.91 -13.73
C GLU A 52 1.32 -3.45 -12.66
N ALA A 53 1.11 -4.70 -12.24
CA ALA A 53 1.97 -5.34 -11.25
C ALA A 53 3.40 -5.53 -11.77
N SER A 54 3.59 -5.72 -13.08
CA SER A 54 4.92 -5.90 -13.67
C SER A 54 5.83 -4.69 -13.46
N LYS A 55 5.27 -3.49 -13.31
CA LYS A 55 6.05 -2.28 -12.99
C LYS A 55 6.79 -2.43 -11.65
N ALA A 56 6.16 -3.02 -10.64
CA ALA A 56 6.83 -3.35 -9.37
C ALA A 56 7.77 -4.55 -9.52
N TRP A 57 7.42 -5.53 -10.37
CA TRP A 57 8.25 -6.72 -10.60
C TRP A 57 9.55 -6.40 -11.33
N GLU A 58 9.54 -5.41 -12.23
CA GLU A 58 10.71 -4.89 -12.95
C GLU A 58 11.71 -4.23 -11.98
N ARG A 59 11.22 -3.74 -10.83
CA ARG A 59 12.05 -3.26 -9.71
C ARG A 59 12.57 -4.39 -8.82
N GLY A 60 12.20 -5.64 -9.10
CA GLY A 60 12.65 -6.84 -8.37
C GLY A 60 11.66 -7.35 -7.33
N TYR A 61 10.51 -6.70 -7.13
CA TYR A 61 9.56 -7.06 -6.07
C TYR A 61 8.41 -7.90 -6.62
N ARG A 62 8.42 -9.20 -6.36
CA ARG A 62 7.35 -10.16 -6.74
C ARG A 62 6.63 -10.78 -5.53
N GLY A 63 6.97 -10.32 -4.32
CA GLY A 63 6.68 -11.00 -3.06
C GLY A 63 7.73 -12.08 -2.75
N ARG A 64 7.55 -12.80 -1.64
CA ARG A 64 8.51 -13.81 -1.18
C ARG A 64 7.81 -15.07 -0.68
N PRO A 65 8.38 -16.28 -0.91
CA PRO A 65 7.75 -17.53 -0.47
C PRO A 65 7.65 -17.64 1.06
N ASP A 66 8.55 -16.99 1.80
CA ASP A 66 8.59 -16.97 3.27
C ASP A 66 7.75 -15.83 3.88
N ARG A 67 6.95 -15.14 3.06
CA ARG A 67 5.96 -14.14 3.48
C ARG A 67 4.62 -14.48 2.87
N SER A 68 3.59 -14.52 3.69
CA SER A 68 2.24 -14.87 3.23
C SER A 68 1.33 -13.66 3.18
N VAL A 69 0.39 -13.71 2.24
CA VAL A 69 -0.80 -12.87 2.22
C VAL A 69 -2.00 -13.77 2.47
N ALA A 70 -2.85 -13.36 3.41
CA ALA A 70 -4.02 -14.11 3.82
C ALA A 70 -5.27 -13.70 3.02
N VAL A 71 -6.18 -14.65 2.85
CA VAL A 71 -7.49 -14.43 2.21
C VAL A 71 -8.57 -15.06 3.10
N GLY A 72 -9.45 -14.23 3.65
CA GLY A 72 -10.63 -14.64 4.42
C GLY A 72 -11.88 -14.59 3.55
N ASP A 73 -12.28 -15.71 2.96
CA ASP A 73 -13.34 -15.79 1.95
C ASP A 73 -14.04 -17.18 1.93
N SER A 74 -14.58 -17.65 0.80
CA SER A 74 -15.26 -18.94 0.62
C SER A 74 -14.35 -20.16 0.52
N GLY A 75 -13.02 -19.98 0.43
CA GLY A 75 -12.03 -21.06 0.34
C GLY A 75 -10.98 -20.79 -0.75
N ALA A 76 -10.23 -21.82 -1.15
CA ALA A 76 -9.39 -21.78 -2.35
C ALA A 76 -9.19 -23.21 -2.88
N ASP A 77 -9.38 -23.43 -4.18
CA ASP A 77 -9.17 -24.73 -4.80
C ASP A 77 -7.69 -24.98 -5.11
N GLY A 78 -7.02 -25.67 -4.19
CA GLY A 78 -5.60 -26.00 -4.28
C GLY A 78 -5.23 -26.94 -5.43
N ARG A 79 -6.18 -27.40 -6.26
CA ARG A 79 -5.93 -28.11 -7.52
C ARG A 79 -5.50 -27.18 -8.65
N HIS A 80 -5.92 -25.92 -8.62
CA HIS A 80 -5.52 -24.96 -9.64
C HIS A 80 -4.00 -24.72 -9.53
N PRO A 81 -3.21 -24.84 -10.62
CA PRO A 81 -1.75 -24.68 -10.56
C PRO A 81 -1.31 -23.37 -9.89
N ASP A 82 -2.00 -22.27 -10.19
CA ASP A 82 -1.73 -20.95 -9.58
C ASP A 82 -1.87 -20.92 -8.05
N LEU A 83 -2.59 -21.88 -7.46
CA LEU A 83 -2.95 -21.96 -6.04
C LEU A 83 -2.49 -23.27 -5.38
N SER A 84 -1.53 -23.97 -6.01
CA SER A 84 -1.10 -25.31 -5.59
C SER A 84 -0.83 -25.39 -4.09
N TRP A 85 -1.40 -26.38 -3.42
CA TRP A 85 -1.37 -26.49 -1.97
C TRP A 85 -0.32 -27.47 -1.44
N ASN A 86 0.18 -27.21 -0.22
CA ASN A 86 1.10 -28.10 0.48
C ASN A 86 0.40 -29.16 1.34
N GLY A 87 -0.93 -29.18 1.45
CA GLY A 87 -1.65 -30.12 2.32
C GLY A 87 -1.55 -29.85 3.83
N VAL A 88 -1.10 -28.66 4.27
CA VAL A 88 -1.13 -28.23 5.68
C VAL A 88 -2.46 -27.53 6.02
N ARG A 89 -3.23 -28.13 6.92
CA ARG A 89 -4.50 -27.63 7.45
C ARG A 89 -4.29 -26.96 8.81
N ILE A 90 -4.97 -25.84 9.03
CA ILE A 90 -5.04 -25.12 10.29
C ILE A 90 -6.28 -25.59 11.06
N VAL A 91 -6.10 -25.96 12.32
CA VAL A 91 -7.17 -26.49 13.17
C VAL A 91 -7.19 -25.76 14.50
N GLU A 92 -8.37 -25.30 14.89
CA GLU A 92 -8.64 -24.66 16.18
C GLU A 92 -9.40 -25.62 17.11
N ASN A 93 -9.03 -25.62 18.39
CA ASN A 93 -9.68 -26.40 19.44
C ASN A 93 -9.84 -25.50 20.68
N GLY A 94 -10.92 -24.73 20.72
CA GLY A 94 -11.10 -23.66 21.71
C GLY A 94 -9.96 -22.65 21.62
N ASP A 95 -9.32 -22.35 22.74
CA ASP A 95 -8.24 -21.35 22.84
C ASP A 95 -6.88 -21.84 22.26
N SER A 96 -6.86 -22.91 21.48
CA SER A 96 -5.63 -23.48 20.92
C SER A 96 -5.71 -23.65 19.41
N ILE A 97 -4.64 -23.28 18.72
CA ILE A 97 -4.47 -23.43 17.28
C ILE A 97 -3.30 -24.36 16.98
N GLY A 98 -3.42 -25.18 15.94
CA GLY A 98 -2.40 -26.13 15.54
C GLY A 98 -2.50 -26.53 14.08
N LEU A 99 -1.56 -27.37 13.64
CA LEU A 99 -1.44 -27.79 12.25
C LEU A 99 -1.65 -29.29 12.08
N GLN A 100 -2.30 -29.65 10.98
CA GLN A 100 -2.44 -31.02 10.52
C GLN A 100 -1.94 -31.14 9.08
N LYS A 101 -1.41 -32.31 8.72
CA LYS A 101 -1.13 -32.69 7.34
C LYS A 101 -2.32 -33.52 6.84
N ALA A 102 -2.95 -33.05 5.78
CA ALA A 102 -4.05 -33.72 5.15
C ALA A 102 -3.58 -34.45 3.88
N SER A 103 -3.99 -35.70 3.73
CA SER A 103 -3.73 -36.50 2.52
C SER A 103 -5.04 -37.13 2.04
N VAL A 104 -5.39 -36.86 0.79
CA VAL A 104 -6.61 -37.36 0.15
C VAL A 104 -6.51 -38.88 -0.05
N GLU A 105 -7.54 -39.63 0.35
CA GLU A 105 -7.66 -41.06 0.06
C GLU A 105 -8.73 -41.32 -1.02
N GLY A 106 -8.49 -42.27 -1.93
CA GLY A 106 -9.49 -42.67 -2.93
C GLY A 106 -9.91 -41.54 -3.88
N SER A 107 -11.23 -41.31 -4.06
CA SER A 107 -11.78 -40.23 -4.88
C SER A 107 -11.87 -38.88 -4.16
N GLY A 108 -11.49 -38.82 -2.88
CA GLY A 108 -11.51 -37.64 -2.02
C GLY A 108 -12.87 -37.37 -1.37
N GLU A 109 -13.95 -37.29 -2.14
CA GLU A 109 -15.30 -36.97 -1.66
C GLU A 109 -16.33 -37.95 -2.21
N SER A 110 -17.43 -38.15 -1.48
CA SER A 110 -18.58 -38.92 -1.92
C SER A 110 -19.90 -38.38 -1.36
N THR A 111 -20.94 -38.36 -2.20
CA THR A 111 -22.30 -38.03 -1.79
C THR A 111 -22.88 -39.05 -0.81
N VAL A 112 -23.34 -38.58 0.35
CA VAL A 112 -24.00 -39.38 1.39
C VAL A 112 -25.49 -39.08 1.56
N GLY A 113 -25.99 -38.01 0.93
CA GLY A 113 -27.41 -37.68 0.89
C GLY A 113 -27.71 -36.52 -0.07
N GLU A 114 -28.99 -36.33 -0.42
CA GLU A 114 -29.47 -35.19 -1.22
C GLU A 114 -30.33 -34.26 -0.35
N LEU A 115 -30.32 -32.96 -0.65
CA LEU A 115 -31.18 -31.98 0.01
C LEU A 115 -32.66 -32.34 -0.16
N ASN A 116 -33.40 -32.35 0.95
CA ASN A 116 -34.84 -32.65 0.99
C ASN A 116 -35.20 -33.91 0.17
N ASP A 117 -34.44 -35.01 0.37
CA ASP A 117 -34.62 -36.28 -0.34
C ASP A 117 -34.63 -36.14 -1.88
N GLY A 118 -33.89 -35.16 -2.41
CA GLY A 118 -33.76 -34.87 -3.84
C GLY A 118 -34.89 -34.01 -4.43
N GLU A 119 -35.86 -33.57 -3.62
CA GLU A 119 -36.92 -32.64 -4.06
C GLU A 119 -36.46 -31.17 -4.03
N GLY A 120 -35.37 -30.86 -3.33
CA GLY A 120 -34.89 -29.48 -3.13
C GLY A 120 -35.91 -28.61 -2.37
N TYR A 121 -35.64 -27.32 -2.29
CA TYR A 121 -36.56 -26.31 -1.75
C TYR A 121 -36.94 -25.31 -2.84
N SER A 122 -38.17 -24.79 -2.81
CA SER A 122 -38.58 -23.75 -3.76
C SER A 122 -39.53 -22.76 -3.11
N GLY A 123 -39.58 -21.56 -3.67
CA GLY A 123 -40.48 -20.50 -3.20
C GLY A 123 -40.48 -19.29 -4.13
N THR A 124 -41.13 -18.22 -3.68
CA THR A 124 -41.14 -16.92 -4.37
C THR A 124 -40.70 -15.88 -3.36
N LEU A 125 -39.71 -15.06 -3.73
CA LEU A 125 -39.28 -13.89 -2.98
C LEU A 125 -39.84 -12.64 -3.66
N GLY A 126 -40.52 -11.76 -2.92
CA GLY A 126 -41.13 -10.53 -3.43
C GLY A 126 -40.27 -9.29 -3.16
N PRO A 127 -40.47 -8.16 -3.87
CA PRO A 127 -39.43 -7.14 -4.01
C PRO A 127 -38.90 -6.65 -2.65
N GLY A 128 -37.60 -6.83 -2.45
CA GLY A 128 -36.85 -6.26 -1.34
C GLY A 128 -36.66 -4.77 -1.55
N ALA A 129 -36.75 -3.98 -0.48
CA ALA A 129 -36.39 -2.57 -0.53
C ALA A 129 -35.02 -2.43 0.15
N ALA A 130 -33.95 -2.43 -0.65
CA ALA A 130 -32.58 -2.23 -0.17
C ALA A 130 -32.48 -0.99 0.75
N ASP A 131 -33.18 0.10 0.40
CA ASP A 131 -33.21 1.36 1.16
C ASP A 131 -33.96 1.31 2.50
N ALA A 132 -34.73 0.26 2.78
CA ALA A 132 -35.58 0.14 3.99
C ALA A 132 -35.12 -0.93 4.98
N GLY A 133 -34.06 -1.70 4.68
CA GLY A 133 -33.59 -2.80 5.51
C GLY A 133 -34.61 -3.95 5.66
N VAL A 134 -35.54 -4.08 4.71
CA VAL A 134 -36.55 -5.15 4.67
C VAL A 134 -36.23 -6.08 3.51
N VAL A 135 -35.67 -7.24 3.86
CA VAL A 135 -35.37 -8.35 2.93
C VAL A 135 -36.41 -9.45 3.09
N ASP A 136 -36.86 -10.02 1.96
CA ASP A 136 -37.69 -11.23 1.97
C ASP A 136 -36.76 -12.45 1.96
N ARG A 137 -37.10 -13.49 2.75
CA ARG A 137 -36.22 -14.64 3.01
C ARG A 137 -36.97 -15.96 2.94
N GLY A 138 -36.40 -16.91 2.21
CA GLY A 138 -36.80 -18.31 2.18
C GLY A 138 -35.82 -19.14 3.00
N VAL A 139 -36.14 -19.40 4.26
CA VAL A 139 -35.27 -20.12 5.21
C VAL A 139 -35.71 -21.57 5.31
N HIS A 140 -34.78 -22.50 5.09
CA HIS A 140 -35.02 -23.95 5.12
C HIS A 140 -34.01 -24.65 6.03
N GLU A 141 -34.49 -25.35 7.05
CA GLU A 141 -33.65 -26.09 8.01
C GLU A 141 -33.18 -27.42 7.39
N LEU A 142 -31.89 -27.70 7.54
CA LEU A 142 -31.24 -28.89 7.00
C LEU A 142 -31.34 -30.06 7.99
N THR A 143 -31.58 -31.26 7.45
CA THR A 143 -31.44 -32.52 8.19
C THR A 143 -30.17 -33.21 7.70
N VAL A 144 -29.10 -33.12 8.48
CA VAL A 144 -27.75 -33.50 8.05
C VAL A 144 -27.52 -35.00 8.32
N PRO A 145 -27.11 -35.81 7.32
CA PRO A 145 -26.72 -37.20 7.53
C PRO A 145 -25.56 -37.34 8.54
N GLU A 146 -25.53 -38.42 9.34
CA GLU A 146 -24.50 -38.61 10.39
C GLU A 146 -23.05 -38.61 9.85
N ASP A 147 -22.86 -39.05 8.60
CA ASP A 147 -21.55 -39.17 7.95
C ASP A 147 -21.20 -37.95 7.07
N ALA A 148 -22.03 -36.91 7.03
CA ALA A 148 -21.79 -35.72 6.19
C ALA A 148 -20.84 -34.72 6.87
N ASP A 149 -19.81 -34.29 6.15
CA ASP A 149 -18.87 -33.26 6.59
C ASP A 149 -19.21 -31.87 6.00
N GLU A 150 -19.71 -31.86 4.76
CA GLU A 150 -19.99 -30.65 3.98
C GLU A 150 -21.35 -30.73 3.29
N VAL A 151 -21.91 -29.56 2.96
CA VAL A 151 -23.08 -29.44 2.09
C VAL A 151 -22.69 -28.63 0.85
N ASP A 152 -23.19 -29.07 -0.29
CA ASP A 152 -23.01 -28.44 -1.60
C ASP A 152 -24.38 -28.09 -2.16
N VAL A 153 -24.72 -26.80 -2.19
CA VAL A 153 -26.08 -26.34 -2.50
C VAL A 153 -26.05 -25.23 -3.53
N THR A 154 -27.01 -25.26 -4.44
CA THR A 154 -27.17 -24.31 -5.55
C THR A 154 -28.56 -23.68 -5.51
N LEU A 155 -28.62 -22.35 -5.55
CA LEU A 155 -29.81 -21.51 -5.63
C LEU A 155 -29.95 -20.98 -7.06
N THR A 156 -31.06 -21.26 -7.72
CA THR A 156 -31.42 -20.67 -9.01
C THR A 156 -32.69 -19.86 -8.89
N TRP A 157 -32.89 -18.86 -9.75
CA TRP A 157 -34.08 -18.01 -9.71
C TRP A 157 -34.56 -17.52 -11.08
N THR A 158 -35.81 -17.08 -11.16
CA THR A 158 -36.42 -16.48 -12.37
C THR A 158 -37.35 -15.33 -12.00
N PRO A 159 -37.27 -14.14 -12.66
CA PRO A 159 -36.39 -13.80 -13.79
C PRO A 159 -34.91 -13.74 -13.40
N GLN A 160 -34.01 -13.94 -14.37
CA GLN A 160 -32.56 -13.72 -14.18
C GLN A 160 -32.27 -12.23 -13.92
N ARG A 161 -31.06 -11.88 -13.46
CA ARG A 161 -30.68 -10.49 -13.09
C ARG A 161 -31.40 -9.89 -11.90
N GLN A 162 -31.72 -10.75 -10.93
CA GLN A 162 -32.12 -10.33 -9.59
C GLN A 162 -30.95 -10.54 -8.64
N ASP A 163 -30.83 -9.66 -7.65
CA ASP A 163 -29.85 -9.72 -6.57
C ASP A 163 -30.43 -10.60 -5.46
N ASN A 164 -30.32 -11.93 -5.68
CA ASN A 164 -30.74 -12.94 -4.72
C ASN A 164 -29.47 -13.59 -4.18
N GLU A 165 -29.41 -13.78 -2.87
CA GLU A 165 -28.24 -14.32 -2.17
C GLU A 165 -28.58 -15.70 -1.58
N LEU A 166 -27.67 -16.64 -1.75
CA LEU A 166 -27.66 -17.96 -1.12
C LEU A 166 -26.81 -17.95 0.15
N LEU A 167 -27.41 -18.20 1.31
CA LEU A 167 -26.71 -18.27 2.59
C LEU A 167 -26.79 -19.67 3.19
N LEU A 168 -25.71 -20.11 3.83
CA LEU A 168 -25.74 -21.15 4.86
C LEU A 168 -25.65 -20.47 6.22
N GLU A 169 -26.67 -20.64 7.05
CA GLU A 169 -26.71 -20.11 8.41
C GLU A 169 -26.60 -21.23 9.45
N ASP A 170 -25.97 -20.92 10.58
CA ASP A 170 -26.00 -21.79 11.76
C ASP A 170 -27.39 -21.81 12.42
N GLU A 171 -27.57 -22.65 13.45
CA GLU A 171 -28.82 -22.73 14.21
C GLU A 171 -29.26 -21.39 14.84
N ASN A 172 -28.31 -20.47 15.05
CA ASN A 172 -28.51 -19.14 15.64
C ASN A 172 -28.82 -18.06 14.59
N GLY A 173 -28.73 -18.38 13.30
CA GLY A 173 -28.93 -17.44 12.20
C GLY A 173 -27.71 -16.60 11.84
N ASN A 174 -26.50 -17.02 12.24
CA ASN A 174 -25.26 -16.42 11.78
C ASN A 174 -24.85 -17.02 10.43
N VAL A 175 -24.42 -16.18 9.49
CA VAL A 175 -23.96 -16.64 8.17
C VAL A 175 -22.61 -17.37 8.28
N LYS A 176 -22.60 -18.67 7.94
CA LYS A 176 -21.41 -19.53 7.83
C LYS A 176 -20.76 -19.42 6.44
N ALA A 177 -21.58 -19.38 5.39
CA ALA A 177 -21.15 -19.24 3.99
C ALA A 177 -22.20 -18.47 3.17
N SER A 178 -21.75 -17.84 2.08
CA SER A 178 -22.54 -16.97 1.21
C SER A 178 -22.16 -17.25 -0.23
N GLY A 179 -23.13 -17.31 -1.15
CA GLY A 179 -22.89 -17.50 -2.57
C GLY A 179 -22.72 -16.14 -3.23
N THR A 180 -21.50 -15.77 -3.59
CA THR A 180 -21.20 -14.38 -4.00
C THR A 180 -21.25 -14.14 -5.50
N ASP A 181 -21.87 -15.05 -6.26
CA ASP A 181 -21.94 -14.95 -7.71
C ASP A 181 -22.97 -13.91 -8.14
N PHE A 182 -22.49 -12.67 -8.30
CA PHE A 182 -23.29 -11.57 -8.78
C PHE A 182 -23.82 -11.88 -10.19
N ASN A 183 -25.08 -12.31 -10.24
CA ASN A 183 -25.93 -12.27 -11.41
C ASN A 183 -25.39 -13.04 -12.64
N PRO A 184 -25.45 -14.39 -12.64
CA PRO A 184 -25.07 -15.16 -13.80
C PRO A 184 -26.03 -14.91 -14.98
N LEU A 185 -25.50 -14.36 -16.09
CA LEU A 185 -26.21 -14.27 -17.37
C LEU A 185 -26.67 -15.64 -17.89
N SER A 186 -26.02 -16.71 -17.44
CA SER A 186 -26.20 -18.10 -17.86
C SER A 186 -27.36 -18.82 -17.14
N GLY A 187 -27.92 -18.25 -16.06
CA GLY A 187 -28.91 -18.93 -15.22
C GLY A 187 -28.34 -20.08 -14.39
N ALA A 188 -27.03 -20.13 -14.19
CA ALA A 188 -26.34 -21.14 -13.38
C ALA A 188 -26.72 -21.08 -11.88
N GLY A 189 -27.20 -19.94 -11.40
CA GLY A 189 -27.51 -19.72 -10.00
C GLY A 189 -26.26 -19.44 -9.16
N GLU A 190 -26.46 -19.22 -7.86
CA GLU A 190 -25.39 -19.15 -6.86
C GLU A 190 -25.20 -20.52 -6.24
N ARG A 191 -23.95 -20.84 -5.88
CA ARG A 191 -23.61 -22.11 -5.24
C ARG A 191 -22.78 -21.83 -4.00
N ILE A 192 -22.93 -22.65 -2.97
CA ILE A 192 -22.05 -22.67 -1.81
C ILE A 192 -21.66 -24.12 -1.53
N LYS A 193 -20.39 -24.33 -1.17
CA LYS A 193 -19.90 -25.57 -0.59
C LYS A 193 -19.18 -25.26 0.71
N ALA A 194 -19.69 -25.77 1.82
CA ALA A 194 -19.20 -25.40 3.14
C ALA A 194 -19.41 -26.52 4.16
N PRO A 195 -18.63 -26.53 5.27
CA PRO A 195 -18.88 -27.40 6.41
C PRO A 195 -20.31 -27.25 6.94
N VAL A 196 -20.96 -28.37 7.24
CA VAL A 196 -22.37 -28.40 7.64
C VAL A 196 -22.56 -29.14 8.96
N GLU A 197 -23.48 -28.64 9.78
CA GLU A 197 -23.85 -29.22 11.07
C GLU A 197 -25.37 -29.41 11.15
N ASP A 198 -25.83 -30.38 11.95
CA ASP A 198 -27.26 -30.59 12.16
C ASP A 198 -27.91 -29.36 12.79
N GLY A 199 -29.01 -28.88 12.20
CA GLY A 199 -29.67 -27.63 12.59
C GLY A 199 -29.25 -26.38 11.78
N ASP A 200 -28.24 -26.50 10.92
CA ASP A 200 -27.91 -25.46 9.93
C ASP A 200 -29.10 -25.22 8.98
N ARG A 201 -29.13 -24.04 8.34
CA ARG A 201 -30.21 -23.60 7.46
C ARG A 201 -29.65 -23.11 6.14
N VAL A 202 -30.28 -23.50 5.04
CA VAL A 202 -30.05 -22.87 3.73
C VAL A 202 -31.09 -21.78 3.51
N VAL A 203 -30.65 -20.61 3.07
CA VAL A 203 -31.50 -19.43 2.91
C VAL A 203 -31.35 -18.85 1.51
N ALA A 204 -32.48 -18.59 0.86
CA ALA A 204 -32.56 -17.67 -0.27
C ALA A 204 -33.03 -16.31 0.24
N GLU A 205 -32.25 -15.25 0.02
CA GLU A 205 -32.57 -13.87 0.41
C GLU A 205 -32.66 -12.99 -0.84
N THR A 206 -33.56 -12.01 -0.89
CA THR A 206 -33.64 -11.08 -2.04
C THR A 206 -33.48 -9.63 -1.62
N TYR A 207 -32.67 -8.91 -2.41
CA TYR A 207 -32.53 -7.46 -2.40
C TYR A 207 -33.16 -6.81 -3.63
N ALA A 208 -33.82 -7.61 -4.46
CA ALA A 208 -34.25 -7.24 -5.78
C ALA A 208 -35.54 -6.39 -5.79
N ASN A 209 -35.64 -5.49 -6.78
CA ASN A 209 -36.81 -4.64 -7.00
C ASN A 209 -38.01 -5.36 -7.64
N VAL A 210 -37.86 -6.64 -8.00
CA VAL A 210 -38.89 -7.47 -8.65
C VAL A 210 -38.97 -8.82 -7.94
N ALA A 211 -40.18 -9.40 -7.88
CA ALA A 211 -40.35 -10.73 -7.32
C ALA A 211 -39.68 -11.81 -8.20
N ALA A 212 -39.01 -12.78 -7.56
CA ALA A 212 -38.33 -13.89 -8.21
C ALA A 212 -38.78 -15.24 -7.61
N ASP A 213 -39.11 -16.20 -8.47
CA ASP A 213 -39.28 -17.59 -8.06
C ASP A 213 -37.90 -18.24 -7.93
N TYR A 214 -37.63 -18.96 -6.85
CA TYR A 214 -36.34 -19.60 -6.58
C TYR A 214 -36.45 -21.10 -6.32
N GLU A 215 -35.35 -21.80 -6.60
CA GLU A 215 -35.16 -23.24 -6.34
C GLU A 215 -33.77 -23.47 -5.75
N ILE A 216 -33.68 -24.19 -4.63
CA ILE A 216 -32.46 -24.62 -3.95
C ILE A 216 -32.35 -26.13 -4.10
N THR A 217 -31.25 -26.60 -4.68
CA THR A 217 -30.93 -28.03 -4.81
C THR A 217 -29.54 -28.29 -4.27
N GLY A 218 -29.18 -29.54 -3.99
CA GLY A 218 -27.84 -29.86 -3.53
C GLY A 218 -27.74 -31.20 -2.81
N GLU A 219 -26.56 -31.44 -2.25
CA GLU A 219 -26.18 -32.72 -1.68
C GLU A 219 -25.27 -32.57 -0.45
N PHE A 220 -25.22 -33.64 0.34
CA PHE A 220 -24.34 -33.79 1.50
C PHE A 220 -23.16 -34.68 1.13
N LEU A 221 -21.95 -34.27 1.52
CA LEU A 221 -20.70 -34.90 1.13
C LEU A 221 -19.95 -35.45 2.36
N GLU A 222 -19.42 -36.66 2.24
CA GLU A 222 -18.43 -37.25 3.15
C GLU A 222 -17.04 -37.16 2.49
N THR A 223 -16.04 -36.71 3.25
CA THR A 223 -14.66 -36.58 2.75
C THR A 223 -13.78 -37.70 3.29
N SER A 224 -13.21 -38.50 2.39
CA SER A 224 -12.25 -39.56 2.71
C SER A 224 -10.81 -39.00 2.78
N ILE A 225 -10.37 -38.63 3.97
CA ILE A 225 -9.04 -38.04 4.21
C ILE A 225 -8.29 -38.67 5.39
N SER A 226 -6.97 -38.72 5.31
CA SER A 226 -6.11 -38.98 6.47
C SER A 226 -5.55 -37.68 7.04
N LEU A 227 -5.70 -37.46 8.34
CA LEU A 227 -5.18 -36.30 9.07
C LEU A 227 -4.14 -36.72 10.10
N GLU A 228 -2.96 -36.13 10.04
CA GLU A 228 -1.88 -36.33 11.01
C GLU A 228 -1.41 -34.99 11.57
N ALA A 229 -0.91 -34.95 12.82
CA ALA A 229 -0.35 -33.73 13.37
C ALA A 229 0.88 -33.27 12.56
N PHE A 230 0.93 -32.00 12.19
CA PHE A 230 2.06 -31.41 11.48
C PHE A 230 2.91 -30.57 12.44
N GLY A 231 4.22 -30.85 12.49
CA GLY A 231 5.17 -30.14 13.35
C GLY A 231 6.38 -29.57 12.60
N GLY A 232 6.28 -29.45 11.28
CA GLY A 232 7.30 -28.82 10.43
C GLY A 232 7.02 -27.35 10.19
N ASP A 233 7.88 -26.72 9.39
CA ASP A 233 7.63 -25.38 8.83
C ASP A 233 6.73 -25.51 7.59
N PRO A 234 5.56 -24.84 7.55
CA PRO A 234 4.69 -24.87 6.38
C PRO A 234 5.22 -24.02 5.22
N LEU A 235 6.11 -23.05 5.47
CA LEU A 235 6.62 -22.14 4.45
C LEU A 235 7.64 -22.85 3.54
N PRO A 236 7.66 -22.52 2.23
CA PRO A 236 8.64 -23.07 1.32
C PRO A 236 10.04 -22.52 1.66
N GLY A 237 11.03 -23.41 1.70
CA GLY A 237 12.44 -23.04 1.84
C GLY A 237 13.25 -23.38 0.60
N GLY A 238 14.31 -22.62 0.32
CA GLY A 238 15.20 -22.83 -0.83
C GLY A 238 14.79 -22.04 -2.08
N ASP A 239 15.38 -22.42 -3.22
CA ASP A 239 15.06 -21.82 -4.52
C ASP A 239 13.64 -22.24 -4.97
N ILE A 240 12.96 -21.36 -5.70
CA ILE A 240 11.63 -21.62 -6.24
C ILE A 240 11.71 -22.56 -7.45
N ASP A 241 10.85 -23.58 -7.46
CA ASP A 241 10.63 -24.50 -8.57
C ASP A 241 9.13 -24.75 -8.83
N GLU A 242 8.80 -25.55 -9.85
CA GLU A 242 7.44 -25.85 -10.27
C GLU A 242 6.61 -26.63 -9.22
N ASP A 243 7.27 -27.27 -8.25
CA ASP A 243 6.62 -28.05 -7.19
C ASP A 243 6.49 -27.24 -5.89
N THR A 244 7.06 -26.04 -5.85
CA THR A 244 7.00 -25.15 -4.70
C THR A 244 5.55 -24.72 -4.47
N PRO A 245 4.93 -25.07 -3.34
CA PRO A 245 3.51 -24.81 -3.12
C PRO A 245 3.25 -23.31 -3.00
N LYS A 246 2.03 -22.93 -3.35
CA LYS A 246 1.49 -21.59 -3.18
C LYS A 246 0.63 -21.45 -1.93
N LEU A 247 -0.34 -22.34 -1.74
CA LEU A 247 -1.19 -22.39 -0.57
C LEU A 247 -0.48 -23.17 0.54
N VAL A 248 0.07 -22.44 1.51
CA VAL A 248 0.92 -22.99 2.58
C VAL A 248 0.14 -23.35 3.84
N GLY A 249 -1.09 -22.86 3.96
CA GLY A 249 -2.01 -23.20 5.03
C GLY A 249 -3.45 -22.89 4.63
N TRP A 250 -4.40 -23.77 4.96
CA TRP A 250 -5.82 -23.43 4.86
C TRP A 250 -6.58 -23.77 6.14
N LYS A 251 -7.64 -23.02 6.41
CA LYS A 251 -8.61 -23.28 7.49
C LYS A 251 -10.01 -23.36 6.92
N GLY A 252 -10.82 -24.26 7.49
CA GLY A 252 -12.17 -24.54 7.02
C GLY A 252 -12.18 -25.61 5.92
N GLY A 253 -13.34 -26.23 5.73
CA GLY A 253 -13.49 -27.43 4.92
C GLY A 253 -12.61 -28.59 5.41
N THR A 254 -12.74 -29.73 4.73
CA THR A 254 -11.84 -30.88 4.95
C THR A 254 -10.63 -30.82 4.00
N LEU A 255 -10.82 -30.26 2.81
CA LEU A 255 -9.79 -30.04 1.79
C LEU A 255 -9.68 -28.54 1.46
N ALA A 256 -8.56 -28.13 0.86
CA ALA A 256 -8.47 -26.81 0.21
C ALA A 256 -9.31 -26.84 -1.08
N ARG A 257 -10.61 -26.59 -0.89
CA ARG A 257 -11.62 -26.51 -1.93
C ARG A 257 -12.33 -25.18 -1.81
N ASP A 258 -12.95 -24.82 -2.91
CA ASP A 258 -13.77 -23.65 -3.04
C ASP A 258 -15.00 -24.03 -3.85
N GLY A 259 -16.17 -23.85 -3.24
CA GLY A 259 -17.45 -24.26 -3.81
C GLY A 259 -18.01 -23.31 -4.85
N ASP A 260 -17.79 -22.02 -4.65
CA ASP A 260 -18.35 -20.93 -5.46
C ASP A 260 -17.32 -20.32 -6.42
N GLY A 261 -16.05 -20.64 -6.22
CA GLY A 261 -14.92 -20.16 -7.02
C GLY A 261 -14.50 -18.73 -6.70
N HIS A 262 -15.20 -18.03 -5.83
CA HIS A 262 -14.90 -16.66 -5.44
C HIS A 262 -13.58 -16.58 -4.67
N GLY A 263 -13.39 -17.43 -3.65
CA GLY A 263 -12.18 -17.48 -2.85
C GLY A 263 -10.92 -17.82 -3.65
N SER A 264 -11.02 -18.74 -4.60
CA SER A 264 -9.96 -19.11 -5.56
C SER A 264 -9.65 -17.96 -6.49
N HIS A 265 -10.70 -17.31 -7.01
CA HIS A 265 -10.57 -16.15 -7.86
C HIS A 265 -9.81 -15.03 -7.12
N VAL A 266 -10.25 -14.59 -5.93
CA VAL A 266 -9.57 -13.51 -5.19
C VAL A 266 -8.17 -13.90 -4.69
N SER A 267 -7.94 -15.18 -4.37
CA SER A 267 -6.60 -15.69 -4.04
C SER A 267 -5.65 -15.62 -5.23
N SER A 268 -6.16 -15.95 -6.43
CA SER A 268 -5.43 -15.83 -7.68
C SER A 268 -5.10 -14.37 -8.02
N ILE A 269 -6.03 -13.43 -7.82
CA ILE A 269 -5.77 -11.99 -7.98
C ILE A 269 -4.66 -11.52 -7.04
N THR A 270 -4.73 -11.93 -5.78
CA THR A 270 -3.80 -11.47 -4.75
C THR A 270 -2.39 -11.95 -5.07
N ALA A 271 -2.23 -13.25 -5.29
CA ALA A 271 -0.90 -13.84 -5.35
C ALA A 271 -0.74 -14.99 -6.36
N GLY A 272 -1.75 -15.42 -7.12
CA GLY A 272 -1.64 -16.58 -8.02
C GLY A 272 -0.33 -16.62 -8.83
N SER A 273 0.33 -17.78 -8.92
CA SER A 273 1.66 -17.85 -9.55
C SER A 273 1.64 -17.60 -11.06
N GLY A 274 0.49 -17.80 -11.71
CA GLY A 274 0.33 -17.73 -13.17
C GLY A 274 0.85 -18.97 -13.91
N GLU A 275 1.19 -20.05 -13.21
CA GLU A 275 1.66 -21.31 -13.81
C GLU A 275 0.68 -21.90 -14.83
N ALA A 276 -0.64 -21.74 -14.61
CA ALA A 276 -1.63 -22.25 -15.56
C ALA A 276 -1.70 -21.43 -16.86
N SER A 277 -1.23 -20.17 -16.84
CA SER A 277 -1.24 -19.21 -17.96
C SER A 277 0.15 -18.76 -18.41
N ALA A 278 1.20 -19.50 -18.04
CA ALA A 278 2.57 -19.21 -18.49
C ALA A 278 2.71 -19.41 -20.00
N VAL A 279 3.30 -18.43 -20.68
CA VAL A 279 3.37 -18.38 -22.14
C VAL A 279 4.62 -19.13 -22.64
N ASP A 280 4.45 -20.02 -23.62
CA ASP A 280 5.57 -20.58 -24.37
C ASP A 280 5.98 -19.59 -25.45
N GLU A 281 6.90 -18.67 -25.14
CA GLU A 281 7.35 -17.62 -26.05
C GLU A 281 7.84 -18.14 -27.41
N SER A 282 8.36 -19.38 -27.45
CA SER A 282 8.83 -20.00 -28.70
C SER A 282 7.68 -20.33 -29.67
N SER A 283 6.46 -20.35 -29.16
CA SER A 283 5.22 -20.61 -29.89
C SER A 283 4.42 -19.34 -30.20
N VAL A 284 4.86 -18.16 -29.77
CA VAL A 284 4.05 -16.94 -29.91
C VAL A 284 4.14 -16.38 -31.33
N VAL A 285 2.97 -16.00 -31.85
CA VAL A 285 2.82 -15.24 -33.08
C VAL A 285 2.10 -13.93 -32.76
N GLU A 286 2.80 -12.82 -32.95
CA GLU A 286 2.26 -11.49 -32.82
C GLU A 286 2.15 -10.80 -34.19
N GLU A 287 0.98 -10.24 -34.46
CA GLU A 287 0.69 -9.50 -35.68
C GLU A 287 0.01 -8.16 -35.36
N GLU A 288 0.20 -7.18 -36.23
CA GLU A 288 -0.57 -5.93 -36.24
C GLU A 288 -1.45 -5.86 -37.51
N PRO A 289 -2.56 -6.61 -37.61
CA PRO A 289 -3.35 -6.67 -38.84
C PRO A 289 -3.88 -5.32 -39.31
N ARG A 290 -4.23 -4.42 -38.36
CA ARG A 290 -4.83 -3.10 -38.61
C ARG A 290 -5.92 -3.15 -39.68
N THR A 291 -6.83 -4.11 -39.54
CA THR A 291 -7.83 -4.45 -40.56
C THR A 291 -9.24 -4.35 -40.02
N VAL A 292 -10.21 -4.22 -40.95
CA VAL A 292 -11.64 -4.32 -40.66
C VAL A 292 -12.13 -5.69 -41.15
N LEU A 293 -12.79 -6.46 -40.29
CA LEU A 293 -13.42 -7.73 -40.62
C LEU A 293 -14.91 -7.50 -40.93
N LEU A 294 -15.35 -7.91 -42.12
CA LEU A 294 -16.79 -7.99 -42.43
C LEU A 294 -17.44 -9.15 -41.68
N PRO A 295 -18.79 -9.19 -41.52
CA PRO A 295 -19.48 -10.24 -40.75
C PRO A 295 -19.18 -11.71 -41.13
N THR A 296 -18.56 -11.98 -42.28
CA THR A 296 -18.16 -13.33 -42.71
C THR A 296 -16.64 -13.53 -42.73
N ASP A 297 -15.87 -12.49 -42.42
CA ASP A 297 -14.42 -12.55 -42.40
C ASP A 297 -13.93 -13.09 -41.06
N VAL A 298 -12.81 -13.82 -41.10
CA VAL A 298 -12.17 -14.41 -39.93
C VAL A 298 -10.66 -14.38 -40.12
N LEU A 299 -9.92 -14.14 -39.04
CA LEU A 299 -8.50 -14.47 -38.94
C LEU A 299 -8.40 -15.80 -38.21
N GLU A 300 -7.71 -16.76 -38.81
CA GLU A 300 -7.57 -18.13 -38.27
C GLU A 300 -6.09 -18.42 -38.04
N TYR A 301 -5.78 -18.94 -36.86
CA TYR A 301 -4.45 -19.34 -36.42
C TYR A 301 -4.49 -20.80 -35.96
N GLU A 302 -3.46 -21.58 -36.31
CA GLU A 302 -3.30 -22.97 -35.85
C GLU A 302 -2.20 -22.98 -34.77
N VAL A 303 -2.52 -23.52 -33.59
CA VAL A 303 -1.60 -23.66 -32.44
C VAL A 303 -1.48 -25.12 -32.06
N THR A 304 -0.25 -25.61 -31.86
CA THR A 304 0.02 -26.98 -31.43
C THR A 304 0.62 -26.98 -30.01
N PRO A 305 -0.19 -27.05 -28.95
CA PRO A 305 0.31 -27.08 -27.58
C PRO A 305 0.86 -28.47 -27.20
N LYS A 306 1.63 -28.53 -26.10
CA LYS A 306 1.92 -29.81 -25.44
C LYS A 306 0.63 -30.34 -24.83
N ALA A 307 0.14 -31.49 -25.30
CA ALA A 307 -1.12 -32.07 -24.84
C ALA A 307 -1.08 -33.61 -24.89
N GLY A 308 -1.82 -34.28 -24.00
CA GLY A 308 -1.86 -35.74 -23.94
C GLY A 308 -2.74 -36.29 -22.82
N HIS A 309 -2.91 -37.61 -22.81
CA HIS A 309 -3.65 -38.31 -21.75
C HIS A 309 -2.75 -38.63 -20.56
N GLY A 310 -3.15 -38.25 -19.35
CA GLY A 310 -2.43 -38.56 -18.11
C GLY A 310 -2.43 -37.40 -17.12
N ASP A 311 -1.27 -37.20 -16.49
CA ASP A 311 -1.02 -36.10 -15.55
C ASP A 311 -1.26 -34.73 -16.19
N HIS A 312 -2.30 -34.03 -15.74
CA HIS A 312 -2.74 -32.76 -16.30
C HIS A 312 -1.71 -31.64 -16.13
N ARG A 313 -0.76 -31.76 -15.18
CA ARG A 313 0.35 -30.80 -15.02
C ARG A 313 1.37 -30.88 -16.17
N LYS A 314 1.34 -31.92 -16.99
CA LYS A 314 2.24 -32.11 -18.15
C LYS A 314 1.67 -31.61 -19.47
N ASN A 315 0.41 -31.20 -19.45
CA ASN A 315 -0.26 -30.60 -20.59
C ASN A 315 -0.16 -29.09 -20.45
N GLY A 316 -0.15 -28.37 -21.57
CA GLY A 316 -0.21 -26.92 -21.65
C GLY A 316 -1.60 -26.43 -22.01
N GLY A 317 -1.67 -25.35 -22.76
CA GLY A 317 -2.91 -24.74 -23.23
C GLY A 317 -2.70 -23.94 -24.50
N VAL A 318 -3.75 -23.27 -24.96
CA VAL A 318 -3.74 -22.35 -26.09
C VAL A 318 -4.26 -21.02 -25.59
N PHE A 319 -3.68 -19.93 -26.06
CA PHE A 319 -4.19 -18.60 -25.78
C PHE A 319 -4.27 -17.74 -27.03
N ALA A 320 -5.09 -16.71 -26.94
CA ALA A 320 -5.16 -15.62 -27.89
C ALA A 320 -5.52 -14.33 -27.17
N SER A 321 -4.84 -13.25 -27.54
CA SER A 321 -4.97 -11.93 -26.95
C SER A 321 -5.08 -10.90 -28.06
N VAL A 322 -6.11 -10.06 -28.03
CA VAL A 322 -6.48 -9.18 -29.16
C VAL A 322 -6.80 -7.77 -28.70
N TYR A 323 -6.20 -6.80 -29.38
CA TYR A 323 -6.61 -5.40 -29.37
C TYR A 323 -7.51 -5.11 -30.58
N GLY A 324 -8.71 -4.61 -30.33
CA GLY A 324 -9.68 -4.31 -31.38
C GLY A 324 -11.04 -3.84 -30.87
N GLU A 325 -11.99 -3.71 -31.79
CA GLU A 325 -13.38 -3.32 -31.53
C GLU A 325 -14.34 -4.34 -32.13
N ASN A 326 -15.37 -4.74 -31.38
CA ASN A 326 -16.43 -5.65 -31.85
C ASN A 326 -15.90 -7.01 -32.33
N VAL A 327 -14.89 -7.56 -31.65
CA VAL A 327 -14.21 -8.81 -31.99
C VAL A 327 -14.72 -9.94 -31.09
N GLU A 328 -14.79 -11.16 -31.60
CA GLU A 328 -14.93 -12.39 -30.82
C GLU A 328 -13.69 -13.26 -31.07
N ILE A 329 -13.12 -13.77 -29.98
CA ILE A 329 -12.06 -14.77 -29.99
C ILE A 329 -12.70 -16.11 -29.65
N ALA A 330 -12.51 -17.13 -30.49
CA ALA A 330 -12.98 -18.48 -30.23
C ALA A 330 -11.84 -19.49 -30.39
N ILE A 331 -11.69 -20.40 -29.44
CA ILE A 331 -10.70 -21.48 -29.47
C ILE A 331 -11.43 -22.80 -29.71
N GLU A 332 -11.09 -23.50 -30.78
CA GLU A 332 -11.62 -24.82 -31.11
C GLU A 332 -10.56 -25.91 -30.91
N ALA A 333 -10.97 -27.01 -30.28
CA ALA A 333 -10.20 -28.23 -30.14
C ALA A 333 -9.98 -28.93 -31.49
N PRO A 334 -9.01 -29.87 -31.58
CA PRO A 334 -8.77 -30.65 -32.80
C PRO A 334 -9.98 -31.46 -33.31
N ASP A 335 -10.97 -31.73 -32.45
CA ASP A 335 -12.22 -32.40 -32.80
C ASP A 335 -13.33 -31.46 -33.31
N GLY A 336 -13.05 -30.15 -33.38
CA GLY A 336 -13.95 -29.10 -33.86
C GLY A 336 -14.95 -28.60 -32.81
N ARG A 337 -14.79 -28.96 -31.52
CA ARG A 337 -15.58 -28.36 -30.44
C ARG A 337 -14.96 -27.03 -30.03
N THR A 338 -15.78 -25.98 -29.94
CA THR A 338 -15.38 -24.72 -29.29
C THR A 338 -15.21 -24.99 -27.79
N LEU A 339 -14.02 -24.65 -27.27
CA LEU A 339 -13.68 -24.77 -25.87
C LEU A 339 -13.91 -23.45 -25.12
N GLU A 340 -13.53 -22.34 -25.76
CA GLU A 340 -13.59 -21.01 -25.19
C GLU A 340 -14.10 -20.01 -26.24
N SER A 341 -14.89 -19.03 -25.81
CA SER A 341 -15.37 -17.95 -26.67
C SER A 341 -15.64 -16.69 -25.86
N THR A 342 -14.93 -15.62 -26.17
CA THR A 342 -15.05 -14.32 -25.50
C THR A 342 -15.10 -13.19 -26.52
N SER A 343 -15.69 -12.05 -26.16
CA SER A 343 -15.92 -10.94 -27.09
C SER A 343 -15.55 -9.57 -26.55
N VAL A 344 -14.90 -8.79 -27.40
CA VAL A 344 -14.64 -7.36 -27.28
C VAL A 344 -15.82 -6.59 -27.86
N THR A 345 -16.46 -5.75 -27.06
CA THR A 345 -17.54 -4.86 -27.50
C THR A 345 -17.02 -3.45 -27.76
N SER A 346 -17.87 -2.52 -28.22
CA SER A 346 -17.46 -1.11 -28.33
C SER A 346 -17.06 -0.52 -26.98
N ASP A 347 -17.75 -0.92 -25.92
CA ASP A 347 -17.56 -0.33 -24.59
C ASP A 347 -16.23 -0.81 -23.98
N SER A 348 -15.83 -2.07 -24.23
CA SER A 348 -14.51 -2.60 -23.85
C SER A 348 -13.38 -2.10 -24.75
N SER A 349 -13.70 -1.56 -25.93
CA SER A 349 -12.69 -0.92 -26.78
C SER A 349 -12.47 0.55 -26.44
N GLU A 350 -13.47 1.23 -25.86
CA GLU A 350 -13.30 2.57 -25.28
C GLU A 350 -12.41 2.55 -24.03
N SER A 351 -12.33 1.42 -23.32
CA SER A 351 -11.41 1.21 -22.19
C SER A 351 -9.96 0.88 -22.63
N GLY A 352 -9.70 0.66 -23.92
CA GLY A 352 -8.37 0.28 -24.41
C GLY A 352 -7.87 -1.08 -23.91
N ASP A 353 -8.77 -1.91 -23.36
CA ASP A 353 -8.39 -3.18 -22.74
C ASP A 353 -8.07 -4.24 -23.78
N VAL A 354 -7.24 -5.19 -23.35
CA VAL A 354 -6.89 -6.37 -24.13
C VAL A 354 -7.83 -7.51 -23.78
N THR A 355 -8.44 -8.13 -24.79
CA THR A 355 -9.26 -9.31 -24.55
C THR A 355 -8.44 -10.57 -24.72
N VAL A 356 -8.43 -11.38 -23.68
CA VAL A 356 -7.70 -12.64 -23.60
C VAL A 356 -8.69 -13.80 -23.60
N ALA A 357 -8.40 -14.82 -24.40
CA ALA A 357 -9.06 -16.12 -24.38
C ALA A 357 -8.00 -17.20 -24.17
N GLU A 358 -8.29 -18.19 -23.35
CA GLU A 358 -7.42 -19.33 -23.16
C GLU A 358 -8.20 -20.62 -22.94
N ALA A 359 -7.58 -21.74 -23.32
CA ALA A 359 -8.17 -23.04 -23.13
C ALA A 359 -7.11 -24.08 -22.78
N TYR A 360 -7.48 -24.96 -21.85
CA TYR A 360 -6.66 -26.12 -21.50
C TYR A 360 -6.60 -27.14 -22.65
N ALA A 361 -5.40 -27.66 -22.93
CA ALA A 361 -5.18 -28.58 -24.04
C ALA A 361 -5.29 -30.06 -23.61
N GLU A 362 -6.52 -30.58 -23.60
CA GLU A 362 -6.79 -32.00 -23.28
C GLU A 362 -6.42 -32.99 -24.40
N GLN A 363 -6.39 -32.53 -25.65
CA GLN A 363 -6.25 -33.37 -26.84
C GLN A 363 -4.95 -33.04 -27.58
N SER A 364 -4.19 -34.06 -27.96
CA SER A 364 -3.05 -33.85 -28.85
C SER A 364 -3.55 -33.47 -30.25
N GLY A 365 -3.00 -32.40 -30.83
CA GLY A 365 -3.33 -31.97 -32.18
C GLY A 365 -3.23 -30.45 -32.34
N ASP A 366 -3.68 -29.98 -33.50
CA ASP A 366 -3.72 -28.55 -33.81
C ASP A 366 -5.07 -27.98 -33.35
N TYR A 367 -5.00 -26.93 -32.55
CA TYR A 367 -6.13 -26.13 -32.11
C TYR A 367 -6.29 -24.94 -33.05
N SER A 368 -7.53 -24.59 -33.36
CA SER A 368 -7.84 -23.43 -34.21
C SER A 368 -8.27 -22.27 -33.34
N VAL A 369 -7.63 -21.12 -33.50
CA VAL A 369 -8.02 -19.85 -32.90
C VAL A 369 -8.63 -18.98 -33.98
N TYR A 370 -9.85 -18.49 -33.74
CA TYR A 370 -10.56 -17.60 -34.65
C TYR A 370 -10.74 -16.23 -34.03
N VAL A 371 -10.37 -15.20 -34.79
CA VAL A 371 -10.70 -13.80 -34.49
C VAL A 371 -11.70 -13.34 -35.55
N ARG A 372 -12.94 -13.08 -35.13
CA ARG A 372 -14.08 -12.76 -36.02
C ARG A 372 -14.94 -11.64 -35.45
N PRO A 373 -15.90 -11.07 -36.20
CA PRO A 373 -16.83 -10.10 -35.63
C PRO A 373 -17.77 -10.72 -34.60
N SER A 374 -18.01 -9.96 -33.52
CA SER A 374 -18.92 -10.36 -32.45
C SER A 374 -20.39 -10.31 -32.90
N ASP A 375 -21.15 -11.36 -32.60
CA ASP A 375 -22.56 -11.49 -32.97
C ASP A 375 -23.51 -10.62 -32.10
N THR A 376 -23.06 -10.17 -30.93
CA THR A 376 -23.87 -9.39 -29.97
C THR A 376 -24.16 -7.95 -30.43
N ALA A 377 -23.34 -7.39 -31.32
CA ALA A 377 -23.46 -6.00 -31.79
C ALA A 377 -24.37 -5.82 -33.02
N GLY A 378 -24.98 -6.90 -33.54
CA GLY A 378 -25.93 -6.83 -34.65
C GLY A 378 -25.31 -6.39 -35.97
N THR A 379 -24.85 -7.35 -36.79
CA THR A 379 -24.35 -7.15 -38.18
C THR A 379 -23.18 -6.17 -38.35
N SER A 380 -22.44 -5.85 -37.28
CA SER A 380 -21.33 -4.90 -37.34
C SER A 380 -20.04 -5.54 -37.87
N THR A 381 -19.19 -4.70 -38.45
CA THR A 381 -17.82 -5.04 -38.82
C THR A 381 -16.91 -4.95 -37.60
N ALA A 382 -15.94 -5.84 -37.43
CA ALA A 382 -14.93 -5.73 -36.37
C ALA A 382 -13.72 -4.94 -36.83
N ARG A 383 -13.00 -4.30 -35.91
CA ARG A 383 -11.65 -3.76 -36.15
C ARG A 383 -10.67 -4.59 -35.35
N VAL A 384 -9.60 -5.05 -36.00
CA VAL A 384 -8.52 -5.79 -35.34
C VAL A 384 -7.24 -5.00 -35.55
N GLU A 385 -6.63 -4.56 -34.46
CA GLU A 385 -5.42 -3.75 -34.47
C GLU A 385 -4.19 -4.60 -34.28
N ARG A 386 -4.16 -5.41 -33.21
CA ARG A 386 -3.07 -6.30 -32.83
C ARG A 386 -3.59 -7.63 -32.31
N VAL A 387 -2.84 -8.70 -32.55
CA VAL A 387 -3.19 -10.06 -32.16
C VAL A 387 -1.92 -10.77 -31.70
N SER A 388 -1.98 -11.44 -30.54
CA SER A 388 -0.98 -12.37 -30.04
C SER A 388 -1.64 -13.74 -29.84
N VAL A 389 -1.08 -14.79 -30.42
CA VAL A 389 -1.62 -16.16 -30.32
C VAL A 389 -0.47 -17.13 -30.11
N GLY A 390 -0.63 -18.08 -29.20
CA GLY A 390 0.40 -19.07 -28.90
C GLY A 390 -0.06 -20.19 -27.98
N ALA A 391 0.89 -21.03 -27.60
CA ALA A 391 0.71 -22.09 -26.62
C ALA A 391 1.09 -21.61 -25.20
N LEU A 392 0.46 -22.22 -24.21
CA LEU A 392 0.81 -22.10 -22.81
C LEU A 392 1.69 -23.28 -22.38
N LEU A 393 2.65 -23.02 -21.49
CA LEU A 393 3.54 -24.02 -20.92
C LEU A 393 2.76 -24.99 -20.02
N PRO A 394 3.24 -26.24 -19.90
CA PRO A 394 2.77 -27.12 -18.85
C PRO A 394 3.17 -26.64 -17.45
N PRO A 395 2.27 -26.70 -16.44
CA PRO A 395 2.59 -26.30 -15.07
C PRO A 395 3.81 -27.01 -14.48
N ALA A 396 4.04 -28.28 -14.85
CA ALA A 396 5.23 -29.03 -14.42
C ALA A 396 6.53 -28.61 -15.14
N ALA A 397 6.56 -27.47 -15.83
CA ALA A 397 7.71 -26.98 -16.58
C ALA A 397 7.92 -25.47 -16.45
N THR A 398 7.23 -24.82 -15.50
CA THR A 398 7.18 -23.37 -15.32
C THR A 398 6.99 -23.04 -13.85
N THR A 399 7.46 -21.88 -13.42
CA THR A 399 7.11 -21.29 -12.11
C THR A 399 6.17 -20.10 -12.25
N GLY A 400 5.70 -19.84 -13.48
CA GLY A 400 4.94 -18.66 -13.84
C GLY A 400 5.72 -17.37 -13.55
N SER A 401 5.00 -16.35 -13.08
CA SER A 401 5.57 -15.04 -12.77
C SER A 401 6.44 -15.03 -11.53
N ARG A 402 6.64 -16.14 -10.81
CA ARG A 402 7.45 -16.21 -9.58
C ARG A 402 8.90 -15.87 -9.84
N THR A 403 9.47 -16.41 -10.91
CA THR A 403 10.86 -16.15 -11.33
C THR A 403 10.95 -15.32 -12.61
N GLY A 404 9.83 -14.77 -13.08
CA GLY A 404 9.78 -13.81 -14.18
C GLY A 404 9.41 -14.35 -15.56
N GLU A 405 8.82 -15.55 -15.66
CA GLU A 405 8.26 -16.02 -16.94
C GLU A 405 6.99 -15.20 -17.29
N PRO A 406 6.75 -14.89 -18.57
CA PRO A 406 5.55 -14.18 -18.99
C PRO A 406 4.30 -15.03 -18.77
N THR A 407 3.25 -14.43 -18.23
CA THR A 407 1.96 -15.06 -17.96
C THR A 407 0.83 -14.12 -18.37
N LEU A 408 -0.37 -14.67 -18.59
CA LEU A 408 -1.55 -13.86 -18.91
C LEU A 408 -2.28 -13.38 -17.65
N HIS A 409 -2.31 -14.22 -16.61
CA HIS A 409 -3.26 -14.11 -15.50
C HIS A 409 -2.62 -14.20 -14.10
N ALA A 410 -1.31 -13.96 -13.98
CA ALA A 410 -0.67 -13.98 -12.67
C ALA A 410 -1.29 -12.99 -11.68
N GLY A 411 -1.27 -13.36 -10.41
CA GLY A 411 -1.63 -12.49 -9.30
C GLY A 411 -0.59 -11.40 -9.08
N THR A 412 -0.97 -10.42 -8.28
CA THR A 412 -0.17 -9.19 -8.05
C THR A 412 1.15 -9.47 -7.35
N ALA A 413 1.15 -10.34 -6.34
CA ALA A 413 2.34 -10.81 -5.63
C ALA A 413 2.63 -12.29 -5.94
N PRO A 414 3.07 -12.62 -7.17
CA PRO A 414 3.10 -13.99 -7.68
C PRO A 414 4.03 -14.90 -6.90
N ASN A 415 4.97 -14.38 -6.12
CA ASN A 415 5.89 -15.15 -5.30
C ASN A 415 5.56 -15.16 -3.79
N ALA A 416 4.58 -14.38 -3.31
CA ALA A 416 4.12 -14.41 -1.92
C ALA A 416 3.36 -15.71 -1.60
N SER A 417 3.55 -16.34 -0.45
CA SER A 417 2.72 -17.51 -0.08
C SER A 417 1.27 -17.13 0.23
N LEU A 418 0.35 -18.09 0.17
CA LEU A 418 -1.07 -17.89 0.48
C LEU A 418 -1.47 -18.65 1.74
N VAL A 419 -2.25 -17.98 2.60
CA VAL A 419 -3.02 -18.62 3.67
C VAL A 419 -4.50 -18.33 3.44
N THR A 420 -5.34 -19.35 3.30
CA THR A 420 -6.77 -19.15 3.06
C THR A 420 -7.59 -19.60 4.26
N ILE A 421 -8.60 -18.82 4.62
CA ILE A 421 -9.49 -19.15 5.73
C ILE A 421 -10.91 -19.04 5.24
N GLN A 422 -11.59 -20.18 5.20
CA GLN A 422 -12.98 -20.27 4.78
C GLN A 422 -13.93 -19.78 5.87
N GLY A 423 -14.86 -18.91 5.49
CA GLY A 423 -15.96 -18.40 6.30
C GLY A 423 -15.72 -16.95 6.74
N LEU A 424 -16.67 -16.07 6.43
CA LEU A 424 -16.57 -14.61 6.60
C LEU A 424 -16.25 -14.23 8.06
N GLY A 425 -17.12 -14.58 9.00
CA GLY A 425 -16.92 -14.29 10.43
C GLY A 425 -15.79 -15.11 11.08
N ASN A 426 -15.58 -16.32 10.57
CA ASN A 426 -14.56 -17.25 11.04
C ASN A 426 -13.14 -16.74 10.75
N ALA A 427 -12.89 -16.24 9.55
CA ALA A 427 -11.59 -15.71 9.15
C ALA A 427 -11.15 -14.54 10.01
N LEU A 428 -12.04 -13.55 10.19
CA LEU A 428 -11.73 -12.37 10.99
C LEU A 428 -11.46 -12.74 12.46
N SER A 429 -12.30 -13.61 13.04
CA SER A 429 -12.13 -14.07 14.42
C SER A 429 -10.81 -14.83 14.60
N SER A 430 -10.51 -15.77 13.69
CA SER A 430 -9.29 -16.58 13.74
C SER A 430 -8.02 -15.74 13.61
N LEU A 431 -7.95 -14.87 12.60
CA LEU A 431 -6.78 -14.03 12.35
C LEU A 431 -6.55 -13.03 13.49
N SER A 432 -7.61 -12.48 14.07
CA SER A 432 -7.50 -11.53 15.18
C SER A 432 -7.14 -12.23 16.51
N GLU A 433 -7.69 -13.41 16.79
CA GLU A 433 -7.42 -14.14 18.03
C GLU A 433 -6.02 -14.75 18.05
N PHE A 434 -5.58 -15.28 16.91
CA PHE A 434 -4.32 -16.00 16.77
C PHE A 434 -3.30 -15.25 15.88
N ALA A 435 -3.33 -13.92 15.83
CA ALA A 435 -2.46 -13.10 14.97
C ALA A 435 -0.99 -13.53 15.07
N GLY A 436 -0.44 -13.66 16.29
CA GLY A 436 0.95 -14.09 16.50
C GLY A 436 1.27 -15.50 15.98
N PHE A 437 0.28 -16.40 15.91
CA PHE A 437 0.47 -17.70 15.26
C PHE A 437 0.55 -17.54 13.74
N TYR A 438 -0.32 -16.74 13.14
CA TYR A 438 -0.31 -16.50 11.70
C TYR A 438 0.94 -15.76 11.23
N THR A 439 1.33 -14.70 11.93
CA THR A 439 2.55 -13.97 11.62
C THR A 439 3.80 -14.80 11.90
N GLY A 440 3.86 -15.52 13.03
CA GLY A 440 5.01 -16.32 13.41
C GLY A 440 5.18 -17.63 12.64
N THR A 441 4.10 -18.29 12.23
CA THR A 441 4.13 -19.62 11.59
C THR A 441 4.07 -19.54 10.07
N PHE A 442 3.35 -18.54 9.54
CA PHE A 442 3.11 -18.39 8.10
C PHE A 442 3.66 -17.07 7.54
N GLY A 443 4.26 -16.21 8.36
CA GLY A 443 4.77 -14.92 7.88
C GLY A 443 3.68 -14.04 7.30
N VAL A 444 2.43 -14.13 7.79
CA VAL A 444 1.30 -13.35 7.27
C VAL A 444 1.55 -11.85 7.49
N ARG A 445 1.44 -11.05 6.42
CA ARG A 445 1.58 -9.58 6.47
C ARG A 445 0.27 -8.84 6.29
N THR A 446 -0.56 -9.36 5.40
CA THR A 446 -1.78 -8.69 5.00
C THR A 446 -2.89 -9.72 4.91
N ALA A 447 -4.14 -9.28 5.08
CA ALA A 447 -5.31 -10.12 4.99
C ALA A 447 -6.39 -9.43 4.15
N ASN A 448 -6.82 -10.11 3.09
CA ASN A 448 -7.93 -9.67 2.25
C ASN A 448 -9.26 -10.22 2.77
N PHE A 449 -10.26 -9.34 2.88
CA PHE A 449 -11.65 -9.69 3.14
C PHE A 449 -12.53 -9.11 2.03
N SER A 450 -12.83 -9.94 1.03
CA SER A 450 -13.60 -9.59 -0.16
C SER A 450 -15.12 -9.68 0.06
N TYR A 451 -15.58 -9.20 1.21
CA TYR A 451 -16.98 -8.98 1.55
C TYR A 451 -17.15 -7.61 2.22
N GLY A 452 -18.25 -6.95 1.92
CA GLY A 452 -18.59 -5.62 2.44
C GLY A 452 -20.05 -5.31 2.18
N GLY A 453 -20.68 -4.48 3.02
CA GLY A 453 -22.11 -4.18 2.92
C GLY A 453 -23.04 -5.05 3.78
N LEU A 454 -22.56 -6.18 4.31
CA LEU A 454 -23.32 -7.03 5.22
C LEU A 454 -23.43 -6.40 6.62
N PRO A 455 -24.60 -6.43 7.28
CA PRO A 455 -24.73 -6.02 8.68
C PRO A 455 -23.83 -6.88 9.58
N THR A 456 -22.93 -6.24 10.33
CA THR A 456 -21.93 -6.91 11.18
C THR A 456 -22.55 -7.84 12.22
N GLU A 457 -23.76 -7.56 12.69
CA GLU A 457 -24.50 -8.44 13.59
C GLU A 457 -24.93 -9.76 12.93
N ARG A 458 -25.18 -9.78 11.61
CA ARG A 458 -25.62 -10.99 10.88
C ARG A 458 -24.50 -11.98 10.61
N VAL A 459 -23.25 -11.50 10.56
CA VAL A 459 -22.06 -12.36 10.45
C VAL A 459 -21.51 -12.73 11.84
N GLY A 460 -22.24 -12.44 12.92
CA GLY A 460 -21.82 -12.75 14.30
C GLY A 460 -20.70 -11.85 14.84
N LEU A 461 -20.39 -10.73 14.17
CA LEU A 461 -19.24 -9.87 14.46
C LEU A 461 -19.67 -8.49 14.95
N GLY A 462 -20.46 -8.41 16.02
CA GLY A 462 -20.85 -7.13 16.64
C GLY A 462 -19.67 -6.26 17.08
N ASN A 463 -18.46 -6.82 17.15
CA ASN A 463 -17.19 -6.17 17.48
C ASN A 463 -16.18 -6.14 16.32
N THR A 464 -16.65 -6.16 15.06
CA THR A 464 -15.80 -6.22 13.85
C THR A 464 -14.60 -5.25 13.88
N TYR A 465 -14.80 -3.99 14.26
CA TYR A 465 -13.73 -2.98 14.25
C TYR A 465 -12.65 -3.25 15.30
N GLU A 466 -13.03 -3.76 16.47
CA GLU A 466 -12.10 -4.22 17.51
C GLU A 466 -11.25 -5.40 17.00
N LEU A 467 -11.85 -6.35 16.27
CA LEU A 467 -11.12 -7.48 15.70
C LEU A 467 -10.12 -7.04 14.63
N VAL A 468 -10.51 -6.11 13.76
CA VAL A 468 -9.59 -5.52 12.76
C VAL A 468 -8.45 -4.77 13.44
N ARG A 469 -8.75 -4.00 14.49
CA ARG A 469 -7.72 -3.33 15.29
C ARG A 469 -6.78 -4.34 15.93
N LYS A 470 -7.29 -5.43 16.49
CA LYS A 470 -6.49 -6.50 17.09
C LYS A 470 -5.58 -7.21 16.06
N MET A 471 -6.03 -7.35 14.82
CA MET A 471 -5.17 -7.82 13.72
C MET A 471 -4.03 -6.84 13.43
N ALA A 472 -4.32 -5.54 13.40
CA ALA A 472 -3.30 -4.51 13.21
C ALA A 472 -2.29 -4.50 14.36
N GLU A 473 -2.75 -4.60 15.61
CA GLU A 473 -1.90 -4.76 16.80
C GLU A 473 -1.01 -6.02 16.75
N GLY A 474 -1.45 -7.06 16.03
CA GLY A 474 -0.67 -8.26 15.76
C GLY A 474 0.17 -8.22 14.49
N GLY A 475 0.32 -7.07 13.83
CA GLY A 475 1.17 -6.88 12.66
C GLY A 475 0.54 -7.27 11.31
N ILE A 476 -0.79 -7.44 11.24
CA ILE A 476 -1.50 -7.83 10.02
C ILE A 476 -2.34 -6.67 9.48
N LEU A 477 -1.98 -6.16 8.30
CA LEU A 477 -2.76 -5.13 7.60
C LEU A 477 -4.03 -5.73 6.98
N THR A 478 -5.19 -5.22 7.38
CA THR A 478 -6.48 -5.62 6.82
C THR A 478 -6.80 -4.81 5.56
N VAL A 479 -7.05 -5.50 4.44
CA VAL A 479 -7.55 -4.92 3.19
C VAL A 479 -8.93 -5.51 2.92
N SER A 480 -9.93 -4.67 2.66
CA SER A 480 -11.32 -5.13 2.51
C SER A 480 -12.06 -4.37 1.44
N SER A 481 -12.97 -5.06 0.76
CA SER A 481 -13.85 -4.48 -0.26
C SER A 481 -14.77 -3.42 0.34
N ALA A 482 -14.91 -2.26 -0.32
CA ALA A 482 -15.79 -1.19 0.15
C ALA A 482 -17.28 -1.59 0.19
N GLY A 483 -17.69 -2.58 -0.62
CA GLY A 483 -19.07 -3.01 -0.79
C GLY A 483 -19.63 -2.66 -2.17
N ASN A 484 -20.72 -3.33 -2.55
CA ASN A 484 -21.36 -3.19 -3.87
C ASN A 484 -22.76 -2.54 -3.80
N ASN A 485 -23.03 -1.71 -2.79
CA ASN A 485 -24.34 -1.12 -2.52
C ASN A 485 -24.54 0.29 -3.15
N GLY A 486 -23.61 0.72 -3.99
CA GLY A 486 -23.67 1.99 -4.74
C GLY A 486 -23.29 3.26 -3.94
N PRO A 487 -23.34 4.43 -4.59
CA PRO A 487 -22.72 5.69 -4.14
C PRO A 487 -23.31 6.33 -2.87
N LEU A 488 -24.42 5.80 -2.34
CA LEU A 488 -25.09 6.34 -1.15
C LEU A 488 -24.95 5.40 0.05
N SER A 489 -24.16 4.34 -0.10
CA SER A 489 -23.90 3.34 0.92
C SER A 489 -22.47 3.50 1.47
N GLY A 490 -22.31 3.47 2.79
CA GLY A 490 -20.99 3.54 3.41
C GLY A 490 -20.26 2.21 3.39
N SER A 491 -18.94 2.25 3.62
CA SER A 491 -18.16 1.05 3.92
C SER A 491 -18.59 0.46 5.26
N THR A 492 -18.93 -0.83 5.28
CA THR A 492 -19.35 -1.58 6.47
C THR A 492 -18.55 -2.89 6.59
N GLY A 493 -18.68 -3.58 7.71
CA GLY A 493 -17.84 -4.76 7.98
C GLY A 493 -16.38 -4.36 8.19
N PRO A 494 -15.39 -5.20 7.84
CA PRO A 494 -13.97 -4.88 8.09
C PRO A 494 -13.54 -3.56 7.44
N SER A 495 -14.07 -3.24 6.25
CA SER A 495 -13.80 -1.99 5.53
C SER A 495 -14.23 -0.72 6.28
N GLY A 496 -15.14 -0.82 7.25
CA GLY A 496 -15.58 0.29 8.08
C GLY A 496 -14.67 0.59 9.28
N SER A 497 -13.52 -0.08 9.42
CA SER A 497 -12.53 0.18 10.48
C SER A 497 -11.44 1.15 10.03
N ALA A 498 -11.01 2.03 10.94
CA ALA A 498 -9.94 2.98 10.67
C ALA A 498 -8.59 2.27 10.43
N ALA A 499 -8.39 1.10 11.05
CA ALA A 499 -7.17 0.29 10.88
C ALA A 499 -7.14 -0.54 9.59
N ALA A 500 -8.27 -0.64 8.85
CA ALA A 500 -8.31 -1.30 7.55
C ALA A 500 -8.08 -0.33 6.39
N ILE A 501 -7.75 -0.89 5.23
CA ILE A 501 -7.89 -0.26 3.91
C ILE A 501 -9.22 -0.74 3.28
N ALA A 502 -10.10 0.20 2.96
CA ALA A 502 -11.32 -0.03 2.20
C ALA A 502 -11.08 0.31 0.73
N VAL A 503 -11.42 -0.62 -0.16
CA VAL A 503 -11.10 -0.51 -1.59
C VAL A 503 -12.37 -0.43 -2.43
N ALA A 504 -12.53 0.70 -3.13
CA ALA A 504 -13.57 0.88 -4.14
C ALA A 504 -13.14 0.33 -5.50
N ALA A 505 -14.13 -0.08 -6.30
CA ALA A 505 -13.91 -0.69 -7.60
C ALA A 505 -13.95 0.35 -8.72
N THR A 506 -13.00 0.24 -9.64
CA THR A 506 -13.00 0.95 -10.93
C THR A 506 -13.11 -0.02 -12.10
N ASP A 507 -13.44 0.52 -13.27
CA ASP A 507 -13.16 -0.10 -14.57
C ASP A 507 -11.64 -0.03 -14.90
N PRO A 508 -11.19 -0.63 -16.02
CA PRO A 508 -9.76 -0.62 -16.40
C PRO A 508 -9.18 0.78 -16.68
N VAL A 509 -10.01 1.81 -16.87
CA VAL A 509 -9.59 3.19 -17.13
C VAL A 509 -9.77 4.11 -15.90
N ASP A 510 -9.79 3.51 -14.71
CA ASP A 510 -9.95 4.12 -13.38
C ASP A 510 -11.31 4.81 -13.14
N GLY A 511 -12.32 4.53 -13.97
CA GLY A 511 -13.68 5.00 -13.76
C GLY A 511 -14.36 4.25 -12.62
N LEU A 512 -14.70 4.93 -11.52
CA LEU A 512 -15.56 4.36 -10.45
C LEU A 512 -16.79 3.65 -11.01
N THR A 513 -16.99 2.39 -10.61
CA THR A 513 -18.10 1.57 -11.08
C THR A 513 -19.43 2.01 -10.47
N ALA A 514 -20.56 1.68 -11.10
CA ALA A 514 -21.86 2.11 -10.58
C ALA A 514 -22.25 1.44 -9.26
N TYR A 515 -21.73 0.24 -9.00
CA TYR A 515 -22.05 -0.55 -7.81
C TYR A 515 -21.16 -0.23 -6.62
N THR A 516 -19.97 0.36 -6.79
CA THR A 516 -19.06 0.55 -5.66
C THR A 516 -19.70 1.39 -4.56
N SER A 517 -19.50 1.00 -3.31
CA SER A 517 -19.93 1.75 -2.13
C SER A 517 -19.02 2.96 -1.91
N GLY A 518 -19.60 4.04 -1.36
CA GLY A 518 -18.95 5.33 -1.12
C GLY A 518 -19.94 6.42 -0.72
N GLY A 519 -19.47 7.66 -0.60
CA GLY A 519 -20.33 8.85 -0.48
C GLY A 519 -20.85 9.16 0.92
N THR A 520 -20.59 8.31 1.91
CA THR A 520 -21.02 8.53 3.30
C THR A 520 -19.85 8.41 4.27
N VAL A 521 -20.01 9.06 5.43
CA VAL A 521 -18.99 9.10 6.47
C VAL A 521 -19.10 7.87 7.38
N ALA A 522 -17.98 7.20 7.62
CA ALA A 522 -17.82 6.19 8.65
C ALA A 522 -17.66 6.85 10.03
N ARG A 523 -17.83 6.07 11.10
CA ARG A 523 -17.51 6.48 12.47
C ARG A 523 -16.60 5.46 13.12
N ASN A 524 -15.57 5.92 13.82
CA ASN A 524 -14.69 5.03 14.60
C ASN A 524 -15.37 4.63 15.93
N ASP A 525 -14.70 3.79 16.71
CA ASP A 525 -15.18 3.31 18.01
C ASP A 525 -15.31 4.45 19.04
N GLU A 526 -14.57 5.55 18.86
CA GLU A 526 -14.71 6.78 19.64
C GLU A 526 -15.87 7.70 19.19
N GLY A 527 -16.51 7.40 18.06
CA GLY A 527 -17.63 8.14 17.48
C GLY A 527 -17.25 9.31 16.56
N ASP A 528 -15.96 9.52 16.32
CA ASP A 528 -15.42 10.48 15.37
C ASP A 528 -15.79 10.09 13.94
N VAL A 529 -16.07 11.11 13.15
CA VAL A 529 -16.51 10.96 11.77
C VAL A 529 -15.28 10.94 10.88
N TYR A 530 -15.09 9.88 10.09
CA TYR A 530 -14.02 9.78 9.12
C TYR A 530 -14.54 9.18 7.80
N ARG A 531 -13.82 9.32 6.69
CA ARG A 531 -14.31 8.94 5.36
C ARG A 531 -13.73 7.59 4.92
N LYS A 532 -14.54 6.78 4.24
CA LYS A 532 -14.15 5.58 3.49
C LYS A 532 -14.83 5.66 2.11
N PRO A 533 -14.29 5.05 1.04
CA PRO A 533 -13.10 4.18 0.99
C PRO A 533 -11.77 4.92 1.18
N ASP A 534 -10.65 4.20 1.24
CA ASP A 534 -9.31 4.81 1.28
C ASP A 534 -8.61 4.77 -0.08
N LEU A 535 -8.86 3.74 -0.89
CA LEU A 535 -8.23 3.55 -2.21
C LEU A 535 -9.26 3.10 -3.26
N THR A 536 -8.89 3.27 -4.52
CA THR A 536 -9.53 2.61 -5.66
C THR A 536 -8.57 1.66 -6.37
N ALA A 537 -9.14 0.60 -6.95
CA ALA A 537 -8.45 -0.36 -7.81
C ALA A 537 -9.43 -1.02 -8.78
N PRO A 538 -8.97 -1.60 -9.90
CA PRO A 538 -9.89 -2.26 -10.81
C PRO A 538 -10.60 -3.46 -10.21
N GLY A 539 -11.92 -3.40 -10.29
CA GLY A 539 -12.83 -4.45 -9.86
C GLY A 539 -13.73 -4.96 -10.99
N GLY A 540 -13.58 -4.44 -12.22
CA GLY A 540 -14.35 -4.85 -13.39
C GLY A 540 -15.71 -4.16 -13.52
N THR A 541 -16.40 -4.42 -14.62
CA THR A 541 -17.79 -4.01 -14.86
C THR A 541 -18.60 -5.19 -15.38
N ILE A 542 -19.93 -5.06 -15.45
CA ILE A 542 -20.82 -6.13 -15.94
C ILE A 542 -20.44 -6.57 -17.37
N ASP A 543 -19.91 -5.66 -18.18
CA ASP A 543 -19.55 -5.90 -19.58
C ASP A 543 -18.04 -6.08 -19.79
N ASP A 544 -17.25 -6.03 -18.70
CA ASP A 544 -15.78 -6.09 -18.71
C ASP A 544 -15.28 -6.72 -17.40
N LEU A 545 -15.27 -8.05 -17.37
CA LEU A 545 -15.02 -8.84 -16.17
C LEU A 545 -13.53 -9.02 -15.91
N VAL A 546 -13.18 -9.13 -14.64
CA VAL A 546 -11.82 -9.42 -14.19
C VAL A 546 -11.60 -10.92 -14.26
N ASN A 547 -10.66 -11.39 -15.10
CA ASN A 547 -10.32 -12.81 -15.20
C ASN A 547 -9.31 -13.25 -14.13
N ALA A 548 -9.61 -14.32 -13.41
CA ALA A 548 -8.71 -15.00 -12.47
C ALA A 548 -9.09 -16.48 -12.33
N ALA A 549 -8.34 -17.24 -11.52
CA ALA A 549 -8.48 -18.71 -11.44
C ALA A 549 -9.94 -19.15 -11.24
N ASP A 550 -10.35 -20.13 -12.04
CA ASP A 550 -11.62 -20.83 -11.92
C ASP A 550 -11.46 -22.10 -11.07
N VAL A 551 -12.59 -22.70 -10.68
CA VAL A 551 -12.65 -23.96 -9.94
C VAL A 551 -13.04 -25.13 -10.84
N GLY A 552 -12.69 -26.34 -10.40
CA GLY A 552 -13.11 -27.55 -11.09
C GLY A 552 -14.60 -27.81 -10.95
N ALA A 553 -15.15 -28.66 -11.83
CA ALA A 553 -16.51 -29.17 -11.69
C ALA A 553 -16.72 -29.79 -10.29
N ALA A 554 -17.88 -29.49 -9.68
CA ALA A 554 -18.34 -29.93 -8.38
C ALA A 554 -18.09 -31.42 -8.10
N ASP A 555 -18.54 -32.26 -9.03
CA ASP A 555 -18.53 -33.73 -8.93
C ASP A 555 -17.28 -34.34 -9.59
N GLY A 556 -16.31 -33.49 -9.94
CA GLY A 556 -15.06 -33.93 -10.55
C GLY A 556 -14.25 -34.78 -9.56
N PRO A 557 -13.57 -35.83 -10.02
CA PRO A 557 -12.68 -36.61 -9.15
C PRO A 557 -11.63 -35.69 -8.51
N ALA A 558 -11.09 -36.08 -7.34
CA ALA A 558 -10.12 -35.26 -6.60
C ALA A 558 -8.87 -34.85 -7.41
N ASP A 559 -8.57 -35.53 -8.53
CA ASP A 559 -7.46 -35.26 -9.45
C ASP A 559 -7.89 -34.60 -10.79
N ALA A 560 -9.14 -34.11 -10.88
CA ALA A 560 -9.63 -33.37 -12.05
C ALA A 560 -8.75 -32.15 -12.33
N ALA A 561 -8.46 -31.91 -13.61
CA ALA A 561 -7.69 -30.75 -14.04
C ALA A 561 -8.50 -29.47 -13.80
N VAL A 562 -8.02 -28.61 -12.90
CA VAL A 562 -8.57 -27.28 -12.65
C VAL A 562 -7.58 -26.28 -13.19
N ARG A 563 -7.86 -25.68 -14.35
CA ARG A 563 -6.91 -24.81 -15.07
C ARG A 563 -7.57 -23.67 -15.84
N GLY A 564 -8.88 -23.54 -15.73
CA GLY A 564 -9.62 -22.46 -16.36
C GLY A 564 -9.42 -21.16 -15.60
N TYR A 565 -9.66 -20.05 -16.28
CA TYR A 565 -9.91 -18.77 -15.64
C TYR A 565 -11.35 -18.38 -15.94
N THR A 566 -11.93 -17.60 -15.04
CA THR A 566 -13.30 -17.11 -15.15
C THR A 566 -13.34 -15.63 -14.82
N GLY A 567 -14.28 -14.91 -15.41
CA GLY A 567 -14.49 -13.49 -15.20
C GLY A 567 -15.47 -13.22 -14.05
N LYS A 568 -15.10 -12.33 -13.12
CA LYS A 568 -16.01 -11.79 -12.08
C LYS A 568 -15.88 -10.27 -11.99
N ALA A 569 -16.86 -9.58 -11.41
CA ALA A 569 -16.77 -8.13 -11.16
C ALA A 569 -17.31 -7.78 -9.77
N GLY A 570 -16.64 -6.85 -9.09
CA GLY A 570 -17.01 -6.40 -7.74
C GLY A 570 -15.88 -5.67 -7.01
N THR A 571 -16.19 -5.00 -5.91
CA THR A 571 -15.16 -4.51 -4.97
C THR A 571 -14.34 -5.66 -4.37
N SER A 572 -14.91 -6.87 -4.37
CA SER A 572 -14.26 -8.14 -4.06
C SER A 572 -13.10 -8.51 -4.99
N MET A 573 -13.02 -7.96 -6.21
CA MET A 573 -11.89 -8.13 -7.12
C MET A 573 -10.85 -7.01 -6.98
N ALA A 574 -11.27 -5.83 -6.51
CA ALA A 574 -10.41 -4.67 -6.29
C ALA A 574 -9.56 -4.82 -5.01
N ALA A 575 -10.18 -5.26 -3.90
CA ALA A 575 -9.49 -5.49 -2.62
C ALA A 575 -8.29 -6.46 -2.70
N PRO A 576 -8.39 -7.66 -3.34
CA PRO A 576 -7.26 -8.59 -3.42
C PRO A 576 -6.11 -8.05 -4.26
N TYR A 577 -6.40 -7.18 -5.24
CA TYR A 577 -5.35 -6.49 -6.00
C TYR A 577 -4.52 -5.60 -5.08
N VAL A 578 -5.18 -4.74 -4.28
CA VAL A 578 -4.50 -3.91 -3.26
C VAL A 578 -3.78 -4.76 -2.21
N ASN A 579 -4.37 -5.88 -1.78
CA ASN A 579 -3.75 -6.79 -0.82
C ASN A 579 -2.43 -7.38 -1.35
N GLY A 580 -2.39 -7.72 -2.65
CA GLY A 580 -1.15 -8.16 -3.29
C GLY A 580 -0.12 -7.03 -3.39
N ILE A 581 -0.52 -5.81 -3.76
CA ILE A 581 0.38 -4.63 -3.75
C ILE A 581 0.96 -4.39 -2.36
N ALA A 582 0.14 -4.46 -1.32
CA ALA A 582 0.61 -4.32 0.06
C ALA A 582 1.68 -5.37 0.42
N GLY A 583 1.55 -6.60 -0.08
CA GLY A 583 2.59 -7.63 0.05
C GLY A 583 3.89 -7.29 -0.72
N LEU A 584 3.81 -6.62 -1.87
CA LEU A 584 5.00 -6.15 -2.61
C LEU A 584 5.71 -5.00 -1.88
N VAL A 585 4.95 -4.04 -1.35
CA VAL A 585 5.48 -2.89 -0.60
C VAL A 585 6.09 -3.36 0.71
N ALA A 586 5.43 -4.28 1.43
CA ALA A 586 6.00 -4.90 2.64
C ALA A 586 7.34 -5.59 2.34
N ASN A 587 7.46 -6.29 1.21
CA ASN A 587 8.73 -6.87 0.79
C ASN A 587 9.81 -5.80 0.59
N ALA A 588 9.51 -4.65 -0.01
CA ALA A 588 10.47 -3.56 -0.12
C ALA A 588 10.85 -2.95 1.24
N MET A 589 9.86 -2.71 2.11
CA MET A 589 10.06 -2.12 3.44
C MET A 589 10.87 -3.02 4.39
N GLU A 590 10.71 -4.33 4.30
CA GLU A 590 11.42 -5.27 5.18
C GLU A 590 12.90 -5.44 4.83
N PHE A 591 13.27 -5.27 3.55
CA PHE A 591 14.58 -5.73 3.05
C PHE A 591 15.46 -4.64 2.45
N ASP A 592 14.86 -3.59 1.87
CA ASP A 592 15.63 -2.57 1.14
C ASP A 592 15.41 -1.15 1.66
N ALA A 593 14.36 -0.90 2.46
CA ALA A 593 14.07 0.44 2.98
C ALA A 593 15.04 0.86 4.11
N PRO A 594 15.32 2.17 4.25
CA PRO A 594 15.99 2.69 5.45
C PRO A 594 15.24 2.38 6.73
N ASP A 595 15.95 2.40 7.86
CA ASP A 595 15.39 2.19 9.20
C ASP A 595 14.09 2.99 9.44
N ALA A 596 14.06 4.27 9.07
CA ALA A 596 12.89 5.15 9.22
C ALA A 596 11.64 4.71 8.44
N LEU A 597 11.82 4.01 7.32
CA LEU A 597 10.73 3.49 6.45
C LEU A 597 10.59 1.97 6.55
N SER A 598 11.46 1.31 7.33
CA SER A 598 11.46 -0.14 7.46
C SER A 598 10.32 -0.63 8.36
N ILE A 599 9.94 -1.89 8.16
CA ILE A 599 9.02 -2.60 9.06
C ILE A 599 9.68 -3.86 9.61
N ALA A 600 9.39 -4.17 10.88
CA ALA A 600 9.92 -5.36 11.54
C ALA A 600 9.40 -6.64 10.87
N GLU A 601 10.13 -7.77 10.94
CA GLU A 601 9.69 -9.08 10.45
C GLU A 601 8.29 -9.49 11.00
N PRO A 602 7.50 -10.35 10.32
CA PRO A 602 6.08 -10.53 10.66
C PRO A 602 5.84 -10.91 12.12
N ALA A 603 6.69 -11.77 12.70
CA ALA A 603 6.55 -12.25 14.07
C ALA A 603 6.77 -11.16 15.15
N GLU A 604 7.46 -10.07 14.79
CA GLU A 604 7.79 -8.94 15.67
C GLU A 604 7.00 -7.67 15.32
N ALA A 605 6.27 -7.69 14.21
CA ALA A 605 5.51 -6.55 13.74
C ALA A 605 4.30 -6.23 14.62
N GLY A 606 4.01 -4.94 14.75
CA GLY A 606 2.86 -4.42 15.49
C GLY A 606 2.07 -3.39 14.70
N ILE A 607 1.25 -2.62 15.42
CA ILE A 607 0.37 -1.60 14.81
C ILE A 607 1.15 -0.51 14.07
N GLU A 608 2.32 -0.12 14.58
CA GLU A 608 3.16 0.92 13.96
C GLU A 608 3.65 0.47 12.56
N ASP A 609 4.03 -0.80 12.40
CA ASP A 609 4.42 -1.36 11.10
C ASP A 609 3.24 -1.39 10.11
N VAL A 610 2.05 -1.73 10.61
CA VAL A 610 0.81 -1.73 9.82
C VAL A 610 0.45 -0.32 9.38
N GLU A 611 0.60 0.67 10.26
CA GLU A 611 0.36 2.08 9.97
C GLU A 611 1.37 2.64 8.96
N ARG A 612 2.66 2.31 9.07
CA ARG A 612 3.69 2.67 8.07
C ARG A 612 3.38 2.07 6.69
N LEU A 613 3.07 0.78 6.62
CA LEU A 613 2.73 0.11 5.35
C LEU A 613 1.48 0.74 4.71
N LYS A 614 0.44 0.97 5.51
CA LYS A 614 -0.78 1.63 5.06
C LYS A 614 -0.49 3.04 4.55
N HIS A 615 0.29 3.81 5.30
CA HIS A 615 0.65 5.18 4.96
C HIS A 615 1.30 5.29 3.58
N VAL A 616 2.27 4.42 3.25
CA VAL A 616 2.92 4.41 1.93
C VAL A 616 1.93 4.14 0.79
N LEU A 617 1.03 3.17 0.97
CA LEU A 617 0.01 2.82 -0.03
C LEU A 617 -0.95 3.99 -0.29
N LEU A 618 -1.36 4.69 0.77
CA LEU A 618 -2.28 5.83 0.67
C LEU A 618 -1.58 7.08 0.13
N ALA A 619 -0.35 7.34 0.57
CA ALA A 619 0.43 8.52 0.18
C ALA A 619 0.83 8.50 -1.29
N THR A 620 0.94 7.32 -1.91
CA THR A 620 1.31 7.19 -3.33
C THR A 620 0.11 7.08 -4.28
N ALA A 621 -1.12 7.00 -3.75
CA ALA A 621 -2.34 6.94 -4.55
C ALA A 621 -2.62 8.23 -5.34
N SER A 622 -3.24 8.12 -6.52
CA SER A 622 -3.53 9.25 -7.42
C SER A 622 -5.02 9.47 -7.61
N GLU A 623 -5.48 10.70 -7.38
CA GLU A 623 -6.86 11.12 -7.62
C GLU A 623 -7.26 10.95 -9.10
N THR A 624 -8.49 10.52 -9.34
CA THR A 624 -9.02 10.16 -10.66
C THR A 624 -10.09 11.14 -11.15
N ALA A 625 -10.51 12.10 -10.32
CA ALA A 625 -11.60 13.05 -10.58
C ALA A 625 -11.54 13.77 -11.94
N PHE A 626 -10.35 14.02 -12.48
CA PHE A 626 -10.20 14.63 -13.82
C PHE A 626 -9.80 13.62 -14.89
N THR A 627 -8.85 12.73 -14.59
CA THR A 627 -8.28 11.80 -15.58
C THR A 627 -9.24 10.69 -15.97
N ALA A 628 -10.15 10.30 -15.09
CA ALA A 628 -11.22 9.33 -15.35
C ALA A 628 -12.62 9.97 -15.39
N ALA A 629 -12.71 11.31 -15.48
CA ALA A 629 -13.97 12.06 -15.44
C ALA A 629 -15.12 11.52 -16.32
N PRO A 630 -14.91 11.10 -17.59
CA PRO A 630 -16.00 10.57 -18.41
C PRO A 630 -16.39 9.13 -18.07
N HIS A 631 -15.54 8.43 -17.34
CA HIS A 631 -15.67 7.00 -17.03
C HIS A 631 -16.34 6.75 -15.68
N HIS A 632 -16.36 7.75 -14.78
CA HIS A 632 -17.08 7.66 -13.52
C HIS A 632 -18.58 7.42 -13.74
N ARG A 633 -19.07 6.30 -13.20
CA ARG A 633 -20.48 5.91 -13.26
C ARG A 633 -21.13 6.17 -11.92
N ALA A 634 -22.33 6.74 -11.90
CA ALA A 634 -23.14 7.00 -10.68
C ALA A 634 -22.46 7.83 -9.57
N HIS A 635 -21.17 8.08 -9.65
CA HIS A 635 -20.31 8.78 -8.70
C HIS A 635 -19.83 10.10 -9.30
N THR A 636 -19.41 11.02 -8.43
CA THR A 636 -18.81 12.30 -8.85
C THR A 636 -17.71 12.62 -7.86
N PRO A 637 -16.54 11.96 -7.96
CA PRO A 637 -15.39 12.29 -7.14
C PRO A 637 -14.94 13.72 -7.40
N THR A 638 -14.41 14.36 -6.37
CA THR A 638 -13.91 15.72 -6.42
C THR A 638 -12.44 15.76 -6.12
N TYR A 639 -11.73 16.59 -6.88
CA TYR A 639 -10.34 16.89 -6.58
C TYR A 639 -10.23 17.63 -5.24
N ASP A 640 -9.57 16.98 -4.28
CA ASP A 640 -9.41 17.41 -2.89
C ASP A 640 -7.92 17.63 -2.53
N PHE A 641 -7.02 17.64 -3.53
CA PHE A 641 -5.58 17.97 -3.43
C PHE A 641 -4.83 17.08 -2.42
N GLY A 642 -5.05 15.77 -2.51
CA GLY A 642 -4.48 14.76 -1.63
C GLY A 642 -5.25 14.54 -0.33
N ASP A 643 -6.30 15.31 -0.06
CA ASP A 643 -7.24 15.00 1.03
C ASP A 643 -8.20 13.87 0.58
N ARG A 644 -8.80 13.15 1.53
CA ARG A 644 -9.62 11.96 1.25
C ARG A 644 -11.01 12.34 0.69
N ASP A 645 -11.27 12.01 -0.57
CA ASP A 645 -12.58 12.10 -1.24
C ASP A 645 -13.53 10.98 -0.75
N PRO A 646 -14.84 11.24 -0.60
CA PRO A 646 -15.79 10.25 -0.11
C PRO A 646 -16.09 9.07 -1.06
N TYR A 647 -15.67 9.10 -2.32
CA TYR A 647 -15.92 8.04 -3.30
C TYR A 647 -14.64 7.33 -3.74
N GLU A 648 -13.55 8.06 -3.96
CA GLU A 648 -12.27 7.48 -4.38
C GLU A 648 -11.21 7.40 -3.27
N GLY A 649 -11.48 7.94 -2.08
CA GLY A 649 -10.49 7.97 -1.01
C GLY A 649 -9.32 8.89 -1.36
N TYR A 650 -8.09 8.38 -1.26
CA TYR A 650 -6.88 9.04 -1.77
C TYR A 650 -6.64 8.76 -3.26
N GLY A 651 -7.52 7.97 -3.89
CA GLY A 651 -7.49 7.66 -5.31
C GLY A 651 -6.93 6.28 -5.62
N ARG A 652 -6.48 6.13 -6.87
CA ARG A 652 -5.99 4.90 -7.47
C ARG A 652 -4.66 4.48 -6.85
N VAL A 653 -4.57 3.22 -6.41
CA VAL A 653 -3.32 2.60 -5.95
C VAL A 653 -2.28 2.54 -7.07
N ASN A 654 -1.00 2.79 -6.75
CA ASN A 654 0.12 2.78 -7.71
C ASN A 654 1.23 1.84 -7.24
N PRO A 655 1.34 0.60 -7.75
CA PRO A 655 2.28 -0.40 -7.23
C PRO A 655 3.75 0.01 -7.37
N ASP A 656 4.10 0.65 -8.49
CA ASP A 656 5.44 1.14 -8.80
C ASP A 656 5.85 2.29 -7.90
N ALA A 657 5.01 3.33 -7.82
CA ALA A 657 5.28 4.49 -6.96
C ALA A 657 5.34 4.10 -5.48
N ALA A 658 4.49 3.17 -5.02
CA ALA A 658 4.51 2.69 -3.65
C ALA A 658 5.81 1.96 -3.29
N VAL A 659 6.34 1.14 -4.22
CA VAL A 659 7.64 0.49 -4.05
C VAL A 659 8.77 1.52 -4.10
N ASP A 660 8.77 2.42 -5.08
CA ASP A 660 9.83 3.43 -5.23
C ASP A 660 9.90 4.37 -4.02
N ALA A 661 8.76 4.72 -3.42
CA ALA A 661 8.70 5.58 -2.23
C ALA A 661 9.58 5.07 -1.08
N VAL A 662 9.79 3.75 -0.98
CA VAL A 662 10.56 3.12 0.10
C VAL A 662 11.89 2.52 -0.35
N ALA A 663 12.06 2.26 -1.65
CA ALA A 663 13.26 1.59 -2.19
C ALA A 663 14.13 2.49 -3.08
N ARG A 664 13.61 3.63 -3.57
CA ARG A 664 14.34 4.54 -4.46
C ARG A 664 14.83 5.76 -3.68
N GLU A 665 16.12 5.79 -3.38
CA GLU A 665 16.79 6.98 -2.82
C GLU A 665 16.94 8.06 -3.90
N LEU A 666 16.33 9.23 -3.66
CA LEU A 666 16.46 10.42 -4.53
C LEU A 666 17.68 11.24 -4.16
N LEU A 667 17.94 11.39 -2.86
CA LEU A 667 19.04 12.19 -2.34
C LEU A 667 19.37 11.72 -0.92
N ASP A 668 20.66 11.44 -0.69
CA ASP A 668 21.22 11.31 0.65
C ASP A 668 22.04 12.56 0.96
N ALA A 669 21.50 13.39 1.84
CA ALA A 669 22.08 14.65 2.27
C ALA A 669 22.34 14.70 3.79
N SER A 670 22.41 13.52 4.43
CA SER A 670 22.72 13.37 5.86
C SER A 670 24.12 13.91 6.22
N ASP A 671 25.11 13.68 5.35
CA ASP A 671 26.53 14.04 5.55
C ASP A 671 26.93 15.43 4.98
N VAL A 672 25.98 16.31 4.65
CA VAL A 672 26.30 17.64 4.08
C VAL A 672 26.86 18.57 5.15
N ASP A 673 27.99 19.25 4.90
CA ASP A 673 28.59 20.19 5.86
C ASP A 673 27.65 21.37 6.24
N ASP A 674 27.94 22.06 7.35
CA ASP A 674 27.25 23.31 7.74
C ASP A 674 27.30 24.37 6.65
N ASN A 675 26.14 24.98 6.38
CA ASN A 675 25.93 25.92 5.28
C ASN A 675 26.28 25.34 3.88
N GLY A 676 26.37 24.01 3.76
CA GLY A 676 26.55 23.28 2.50
C GLY A 676 25.23 22.97 1.80
N SER A 677 25.30 22.47 0.57
CA SER A 677 24.12 22.02 -0.15
C SER A 677 24.35 20.81 -1.05
N ALA A 678 23.26 20.06 -1.29
CA ALA A 678 23.22 18.91 -2.16
C ALA A 678 21.93 18.96 -3.01
N ASN A 679 22.00 18.50 -4.25
CA ASN A 679 20.83 18.46 -5.14
C ASN A 679 20.94 17.32 -6.17
N ALA A 680 19.77 16.87 -6.64
CA ALA A 680 19.61 15.91 -7.71
C ALA A 680 18.40 16.28 -8.58
N THR A 681 18.51 15.99 -9.88
CA THR A 681 17.46 16.21 -10.88
C THR A 681 17.17 14.91 -11.61
N PHE A 682 15.90 14.57 -11.78
CA PHE A 682 15.44 13.35 -12.43
C PHE A 682 14.49 13.68 -13.59
N GLU A 683 14.75 13.13 -14.78
CA GLU A 683 13.79 13.18 -15.89
C GLU A 683 12.76 12.06 -15.68
N GLU A 684 11.50 12.43 -15.40
CA GLU A 684 10.44 11.51 -15.01
C GLU A 684 9.30 11.47 -16.04
N THR A 685 8.53 10.38 -16.02
CA THR A 685 7.40 10.16 -16.92
C THR A 685 6.18 9.62 -16.18
N VAL A 686 5.03 10.24 -16.40
CA VAL A 686 3.71 9.74 -16.00
C VAL A 686 2.74 9.88 -17.18
N GLY A 687 1.66 9.10 -17.26
CA GLY A 687 0.81 9.14 -18.46
C GLY A 687 -0.61 8.62 -18.31
N LEU A 688 -1.36 8.72 -19.41
CA LEU A 688 -2.79 8.42 -19.50
C LEU A 688 -3.07 7.07 -20.18
N ASN A 689 -2.07 6.42 -20.76
CA ASN A 689 -2.22 5.13 -21.43
C ASN A 689 -2.11 3.99 -20.41
N ILE A 690 -3.11 3.88 -19.53
CA ILE A 690 -3.16 2.77 -18.57
C ILE A 690 -3.63 1.49 -19.27
N PRO A 691 -3.02 0.33 -18.97
CA PRO A 691 -2.10 0.08 -17.86
C PRO A 691 -0.60 0.29 -18.16
N GLU A 692 -0.22 0.75 -19.35
CA GLU A 692 1.20 0.86 -19.73
C GLU A 692 1.94 1.96 -18.95
N ASP A 693 1.29 3.11 -18.76
CA ASP A 693 1.90 4.30 -18.14
C ASP A 693 1.85 4.27 -16.61
N SER A 694 2.92 4.73 -15.96
CA SER A 694 2.91 5.08 -14.53
C SER A 694 2.04 6.32 -14.29
N ARG A 695 1.36 6.36 -13.14
CA ARG A 695 0.48 7.48 -12.74
C ARG A 695 1.11 8.43 -11.73
N ALA A 696 2.10 7.94 -11.01
CA ALA A 696 2.89 8.69 -10.06
C ALA A 696 4.34 8.21 -10.12
N VAL A 697 5.25 9.05 -9.65
CA VAL A 697 6.64 8.70 -9.37
C VAL A 697 6.95 9.07 -7.93
N ALA A 698 7.83 8.30 -7.30
CA ALA A 698 8.18 8.53 -5.91
C ALA A 698 9.65 8.21 -5.62
N GLY A 699 10.08 8.54 -4.41
CA GLY A 699 11.35 8.14 -3.82
C GLY A 699 11.57 8.83 -2.48
N PHE A 700 12.54 8.37 -1.70
CA PHE A 700 12.86 8.94 -0.39
C PHE A 700 14.10 9.81 -0.40
N VAL A 701 14.17 10.70 0.59
CA VAL A 701 15.27 11.62 0.83
C VAL A 701 15.68 11.47 2.28
N ARG A 702 16.98 11.30 2.53
CA ARG A 702 17.57 11.43 3.88
C ARG A 702 18.18 12.80 4.00
N THR A 703 17.81 13.52 5.04
CA THR A 703 18.18 14.92 5.24
C THR A 703 18.79 15.09 6.62
N ARG A 704 19.56 16.16 6.79
CA ARG A 704 19.83 16.74 8.10
C ARG A 704 19.13 18.10 8.24
N GLY A 705 19.15 18.69 9.44
CA GLY A 705 18.61 20.03 9.68
C GLY A 705 19.00 21.07 8.62
N GLY A 706 18.04 21.89 8.18
CA GLY A 706 18.16 22.77 7.02
C GLY A 706 16.83 22.97 6.28
N THR A 707 16.88 23.32 5.00
CA THR A 707 15.70 23.47 4.15
C THR A 707 15.76 22.48 2.99
N LEU A 708 14.83 21.53 2.97
CA LEU A 708 14.60 20.62 1.85
C LEU A 708 13.72 21.32 0.81
N GLU A 709 14.23 21.51 -0.40
CA GLU A 709 13.50 22.06 -1.54
C GLU A 709 13.18 20.96 -2.56
N VAL A 710 11.94 20.95 -3.05
CA VAL A 710 11.50 19.98 -4.06
C VAL A 710 10.69 20.71 -5.13
N SER A 711 10.92 20.38 -6.41
CA SER A 711 10.15 20.97 -7.51
C SER A 711 9.89 20.01 -8.66
N VAL A 712 8.80 20.27 -9.37
CA VAL A 712 8.46 19.62 -10.64
C VAL A 712 8.40 20.67 -11.74
N GLU A 713 8.99 20.39 -12.89
CA GLU A 713 8.97 21.25 -14.09
C GLU A 713 8.60 20.45 -15.34
N PHE A 714 7.41 20.70 -15.89
CA PHE A 714 6.93 20.10 -17.13
C PHE A 714 7.84 20.47 -18.31
N THR A 715 8.32 19.46 -19.01
CA THR A 715 9.20 19.64 -20.17
C THR A 715 8.46 19.49 -21.49
N ARG A 716 7.69 18.41 -21.67
CA ARG A 716 6.93 18.13 -22.90
C ARG A 716 5.90 17.00 -22.73
N TYR A 717 4.96 16.93 -23.66
CA TYR A 717 4.18 15.71 -23.87
C TYR A 717 4.87 14.75 -24.83
N ALA A 718 4.65 13.44 -24.65
CA ALA A 718 4.98 12.37 -25.58
C ALA A 718 3.74 11.49 -25.85
N GLY A 719 3.78 10.65 -26.89
CA GLY A 719 2.66 9.79 -27.29
C GLY A 719 1.92 10.23 -28.57
N GLY A 720 1.12 9.33 -29.12
CA GLY A 720 0.37 9.48 -30.37
C GLY A 720 -0.79 10.47 -30.31
N ASN A 721 -1.33 10.73 -29.12
CA ASN A 721 -2.50 11.59 -28.92
C ASN A 721 -2.18 13.00 -28.39
N THR A 722 -0.89 13.37 -28.32
CA THR A 722 -0.44 14.68 -27.79
C THR A 722 -1.06 15.90 -28.48
N GLY A 723 -1.48 15.79 -29.74
CA GLY A 723 -2.15 16.87 -30.47
C GLY A 723 -3.55 17.24 -29.93
N LEU A 724 -4.10 16.45 -29.02
CA LEU A 724 -5.42 16.68 -28.39
C LEU A 724 -5.34 17.52 -27.12
N THR A 725 -4.15 17.69 -26.52
CA THR A 725 -3.96 18.45 -25.28
C THR A 725 -4.26 19.95 -25.48
N ARG A 726 -4.66 20.61 -24.39
CA ARG A 726 -5.22 21.99 -24.37
C ARG A 726 -4.52 22.92 -23.38
N GLY A 727 -3.37 22.52 -22.83
CA GLY A 727 -2.59 23.30 -21.88
C GLY A 727 -1.49 22.43 -21.26
N ASP A 728 -0.76 23.02 -20.32
CA ASP A 728 0.24 22.29 -19.53
C ASP A 728 -0.46 21.35 -18.55
N PRO A 729 0.19 20.24 -18.15
CA PRO A 729 -0.42 19.26 -17.27
C PRO A 729 -0.50 19.77 -15.84
N HIS A 730 -1.32 19.09 -15.06
CA HIS A 730 -1.40 19.25 -13.61
C HIS A 730 -0.75 18.02 -12.95
N VAL A 731 0.39 18.25 -12.32
CA VAL A 731 1.10 17.25 -11.51
C VAL A 731 1.17 17.77 -10.08
N ASP A 732 0.62 17.03 -9.13
CA ASP A 732 0.77 17.40 -7.73
C ASP A 732 2.09 16.89 -7.18
N LEU A 733 2.73 17.70 -6.37
CA LEU A 733 3.96 17.38 -5.67
C LEU A 733 3.69 17.34 -4.16
N PHE A 734 4.04 16.24 -3.52
CA PHE A 734 3.93 16.06 -2.08
C PHE A 734 5.27 15.65 -1.48
N VAL A 735 5.54 16.15 -0.29
CA VAL A 735 6.58 15.65 0.62
C VAL A 735 5.86 15.11 1.84
N TYR A 736 6.05 13.83 2.10
CA TYR A 736 5.49 13.11 3.23
C TYR A 736 6.57 12.82 4.26
N ASP A 737 6.21 12.94 5.53
CA ASP A 737 7.00 12.42 6.63
C ASP A 737 7.06 10.89 6.57
N ALA A 738 8.19 10.29 6.97
CA ALA A 738 8.27 8.85 7.16
C ALA A 738 7.37 8.37 8.31
N GLU A 739 7.11 9.21 9.32
CA GLU A 739 6.18 8.91 10.39
C GLU A 739 4.72 9.03 9.91
N PRO A 740 3.92 7.96 10.03
CA PRO A 740 2.54 7.99 9.59
C PRO A 740 1.68 8.92 10.45
N GLY A 741 0.65 9.50 9.82
CA GLY A 741 -0.42 10.17 10.56
C GLY A 741 -1.31 9.16 11.28
N THR A 742 -2.23 9.67 12.10
CA THR A 742 -3.20 8.86 12.87
C THR A 742 -3.82 7.73 12.04
N ASN A 743 -3.79 6.49 12.52
CA ASN A 743 -4.32 5.30 11.83
C ASN A 743 -3.66 5.00 10.46
N GLY A 744 -2.39 5.36 10.27
CA GLY A 744 -1.66 5.13 9.02
C GLY A 744 -2.08 6.06 7.88
N GLU A 745 -2.60 7.25 8.20
CA GLU A 745 -2.95 8.25 7.19
C GLU A 745 -1.70 8.94 6.62
N PRO A 746 -1.73 9.44 5.37
CA PRO A 746 -0.64 10.23 4.81
C PRO A 746 -0.33 11.47 5.66
N ASN A 747 0.94 11.63 6.04
CA ASN A 747 1.46 12.75 6.85
C ASN A 747 2.16 13.74 5.92
N VAL A 748 1.38 14.70 5.38
CA VAL A 748 1.90 15.70 4.44
C VAL A 748 2.60 16.81 5.21
N VAL A 749 3.91 16.97 5.02
CA VAL A 749 4.68 18.08 5.59
C VAL A 749 4.80 19.26 4.64
N ALA A 750 4.79 19.01 3.32
CA ALA A 750 4.71 20.04 2.30
C ALA A 750 4.00 19.50 1.04
N ARG A 751 3.32 20.40 0.31
CA ARG A 751 2.71 20.08 -0.99
C ARG A 751 2.61 21.29 -1.89
N ALA A 752 2.61 21.07 -3.20
CA ALA A 752 2.36 22.11 -4.20
C ALA A 752 1.66 21.53 -5.45
N ALA A 753 0.70 22.28 -5.99
CA ALA A 753 -0.09 21.89 -7.15
C ALA A 753 0.48 22.53 -8.42
N ALA A 754 1.07 21.74 -9.32
CA ALA A 754 1.63 22.24 -10.59
C ALA A 754 0.56 22.39 -11.67
N VAL A 755 -0.51 23.16 -11.40
CA VAL A 755 -1.69 23.33 -12.31
C VAL A 755 -1.32 23.89 -13.69
N GLN A 756 -0.11 24.46 -13.83
CA GLN A 756 0.43 25.01 -15.08
C GLN A 756 1.77 24.38 -15.44
N GLY A 757 1.97 23.10 -15.12
CA GLY A 757 3.15 22.32 -15.48
C GLY A 757 4.34 22.47 -14.53
N SER A 758 4.41 23.50 -13.69
CA SER A 758 5.52 23.65 -12.72
C SER A 758 5.06 24.05 -11.32
N ALA A 759 5.67 23.48 -10.28
CA ALA A 759 5.51 23.90 -8.90
C ALA A 759 6.73 23.53 -8.06
N SER A 760 6.94 24.25 -6.96
CA SER A 760 7.95 23.93 -5.95
C SER A 760 7.38 24.09 -4.55
N THR A 761 7.97 23.38 -3.59
CA THR A 761 7.65 23.45 -2.17
C THR A 761 8.91 23.20 -1.35
N SER A 762 8.87 23.54 -0.05
CA SER A 762 10.00 23.32 0.85
C SER A 762 9.54 22.88 2.24
N VAL A 763 10.43 22.17 2.94
CA VAL A 763 10.28 21.76 4.35
C VAL A 763 11.47 22.32 5.12
N ASP A 764 11.20 23.07 6.19
CA ASP A 764 12.23 23.51 7.12
C ASP A 764 12.39 22.45 8.22
N VAL A 765 13.58 21.85 8.27
CA VAL A 765 13.98 20.81 9.21
C VAL A 765 14.84 21.44 10.30
N SER A 766 14.48 21.21 11.56
CA SER A 766 15.19 21.76 12.71
C SER A 766 16.66 21.30 12.73
N THR A 767 17.60 22.22 12.91
CA THR A 767 18.99 21.86 13.20
C THR A 767 19.14 21.33 14.62
N ALA A 768 20.18 20.54 14.85
CA ALA A 768 20.54 20.06 16.19
C ALA A 768 20.96 21.22 17.10
N GLU A 769 20.90 21.01 18.42
CA GLU A 769 21.45 21.97 19.39
C GLU A 769 22.99 21.90 19.41
N ALA A 770 23.62 22.90 20.05
CA ALA A 770 25.07 22.97 20.14
C ALA A 770 25.66 21.74 20.83
N GLY A 771 26.62 21.08 20.18
CA GLY A 771 27.28 19.88 20.70
C GLY A 771 26.50 18.58 20.52
N GLU A 772 25.36 18.61 19.82
CA GLU A 772 24.62 17.41 19.39
C GLU A 772 24.96 17.01 17.95
N GLU A 773 24.76 15.74 17.62
CA GLU A 773 24.87 15.25 16.23
C GLU A 773 23.73 15.82 15.38
N PRO A 774 23.91 15.99 14.06
CA PRO A 774 22.86 16.49 13.18
C PRO A 774 21.57 15.66 13.28
N ASN A 775 20.42 16.33 13.34
CA ASN A 775 19.11 15.67 13.28
C ASN A 775 18.94 15.01 11.92
N GLU A 776 18.98 13.68 11.86
CA GLU A 776 18.70 12.91 10.64
C GLU A 776 17.20 12.65 10.50
N GLU A 777 16.62 13.11 9.41
CA GLU A 777 15.19 12.95 9.10
C GLU A 777 15.02 12.28 7.73
N THR A 778 13.94 11.50 7.58
CA THR A 778 13.59 10.87 6.30
C THR A 778 12.23 11.34 5.83
N TYR A 779 12.17 11.79 4.58
CA TYR A 779 10.92 12.12 3.90
C TYR A 779 10.81 11.31 2.63
N PHE A 780 9.60 11.09 2.12
CA PHE A 780 9.44 10.62 0.74
C PHE A 780 8.60 11.59 -0.10
N VAL A 781 9.07 11.76 -1.32
CA VAL A 781 8.58 12.71 -2.31
C VAL A 781 7.73 11.94 -3.31
N VAL A 782 6.55 12.46 -3.62
CA VAL A 782 5.64 11.85 -4.59
C VAL A 782 5.12 12.91 -5.55
N ALA A 783 5.28 12.66 -6.85
CA ALA A 783 4.67 13.45 -7.92
C ALA A 783 3.56 12.66 -8.60
N LYS A 784 2.35 13.22 -8.68
CA LYS A 784 1.12 12.50 -9.09
C LYS A 784 0.43 13.18 -10.26
N LEU A 785 0.09 12.43 -11.31
CA LEU A 785 -0.63 12.99 -12.46
C LEU A 785 -2.12 13.19 -12.14
N VAL A 786 -2.54 14.46 -12.06
CA VAL A 786 -3.91 14.84 -11.71
C VAL A 786 -4.75 15.17 -12.95
N ASN A 787 -4.20 15.87 -13.93
CA ASN A 787 -4.95 16.27 -15.12
C ASN A 787 -4.04 16.54 -16.32
N VAL A 788 -4.51 16.19 -17.51
CA VAL A 788 -3.95 16.66 -18.78
C VAL A 788 -5.08 17.34 -19.55
N PRO A 789 -5.13 18.67 -19.60
CA PRO A 789 -6.26 19.37 -20.20
C PRO A 789 -6.56 18.87 -21.62
N GLY A 790 -7.79 18.38 -21.84
CA GLY A 790 -8.29 17.97 -23.16
C GLY A 790 -8.23 16.47 -23.47
N VAL A 791 -7.55 15.67 -22.65
CA VAL A 791 -7.48 14.20 -22.77
C VAL A 791 -7.68 13.55 -21.40
N VAL A 792 -7.99 12.26 -21.39
CA VAL A 792 -8.34 11.46 -20.21
C VAL A 792 -7.63 10.10 -20.30
N ASN A 793 -7.80 9.25 -19.30
CA ASN A 793 -7.32 7.86 -19.32
C ASN A 793 -7.79 7.11 -20.58
N GLY A 794 -6.91 6.27 -21.12
CA GLY A 794 -7.08 5.52 -22.38
C GLY A 794 -6.47 6.20 -23.61
N TYR A 795 -5.92 7.41 -23.46
CA TYR A 795 -5.19 8.09 -24.54
C TYR A 795 -3.68 7.90 -24.40
N ASP A 796 -3.00 7.69 -25.53
CA ASP A 796 -1.54 7.64 -25.63
C ASP A 796 -0.95 9.05 -25.49
N VAL A 797 -0.88 9.52 -24.24
CA VAL A 797 -0.28 10.79 -23.81
C VAL A 797 0.50 10.59 -22.51
N GLN A 798 1.79 10.82 -22.61
CA GLN A 798 2.73 10.88 -21.49
C GLN A 798 3.14 12.33 -21.21
N VAL A 799 3.27 12.65 -19.93
CA VAL A 799 3.82 13.87 -19.36
C VAL A 799 5.28 13.60 -18.99
N GLN A 800 6.19 14.34 -19.61
CA GLN A 800 7.61 14.35 -19.27
C GLN A 800 7.89 15.59 -18.42
N PHE A 801 8.58 15.44 -17.30
CA PHE A 801 8.91 16.53 -16.38
C PHE A 801 10.21 16.26 -15.64
N ASP A 802 10.87 17.33 -15.20
CA ASP A 802 12.04 17.25 -14.33
C ASP A 802 11.56 17.29 -12.88
N LEU A 803 12.04 16.37 -12.04
CA LEU A 803 11.87 16.35 -10.59
C LEU A 803 13.20 16.73 -9.95
N ASP A 804 13.24 17.91 -9.33
CA ASP A 804 14.40 18.39 -8.58
C ASP A 804 14.18 18.22 -7.09
N VAL A 805 15.23 17.75 -6.41
CA VAL A 805 15.30 17.60 -4.95
C VAL A 805 16.62 18.21 -4.49
N GLY A 806 16.59 19.08 -3.49
CA GLY A 806 17.80 19.65 -2.92
C GLY A 806 17.68 19.95 -1.42
N LEU A 807 18.80 19.92 -0.72
CA LEU A 807 18.92 20.33 0.67
C LEU A 807 19.92 21.49 0.77
N GLU A 808 19.52 22.57 1.42
CA GLU A 808 20.42 23.61 1.92
C GLU A 808 20.55 23.41 3.43
N ALA A 809 21.72 22.96 3.89
CA ALA A 809 21.90 22.55 5.28
C ALA A 809 22.01 23.77 6.21
N GLY A 810 21.36 23.68 7.37
CA GLY A 810 21.45 24.69 8.41
C GLY A 810 22.80 24.67 9.12
N GLU A 811 23.07 25.71 9.91
CA GLU A 811 24.25 25.79 10.77
C GLU A 811 23.88 25.24 12.15
N ILE A 812 24.58 24.21 12.62
CA ILE A 812 24.49 23.77 14.01
C ILE A 812 25.31 24.77 14.83
N PRO A 813 24.74 25.39 15.88
CA PRO A 813 25.48 26.37 16.66
C PRO A 813 26.72 25.74 17.32
N ASP A 814 27.83 26.48 17.33
CA ASP A 814 29.01 26.08 18.10
C ASP A 814 28.67 26.02 19.61
N VAL A 815 29.28 25.09 20.34
CA VAL A 815 29.24 25.08 21.81
C VAL A 815 29.96 26.32 22.30
N THR A 816 29.24 27.25 22.94
CA THR A 816 29.88 28.43 23.52
C THR A 816 30.56 28.08 24.82
N THR A 817 31.86 28.34 24.93
CA THR A 817 32.64 28.11 26.14
C THR A 817 33.03 29.42 26.84
N GLU A 818 32.38 30.54 26.48
CA GLU A 818 32.66 31.85 27.08
C GLU A 818 32.34 31.84 28.59
N PHE A 819 33.28 32.33 29.39
CA PHE A 819 33.08 32.46 30.83
C PHE A 819 32.13 33.61 31.15
N THR A 820 31.12 33.36 31.99
CA THR A 820 30.22 34.41 32.49
C THR A 820 30.11 34.36 34.00
N ALA A 821 29.97 35.53 34.63
CA ALA A 821 29.79 35.67 36.07
C ALA A 821 28.66 36.66 36.39
N SER A 822 27.93 36.37 37.47
CA SER A 822 26.84 37.20 37.95
C SER A 822 26.90 37.39 39.45
N GLY A 823 26.39 38.53 39.90
CA GLY A 823 26.41 38.89 41.30
C GLY A 823 26.07 40.35 41.54
N SER A 824 26.25 40.80 42.78
CA SER A 824 25.86 42.12 43.23
C SER A 824 26.96 42.82 44.02
N ARG A 825 27.03 44.15 43.87
CA ARG A 825 27.92 45.02 44.63
C ARG A 825 27.09 45.96 45.50
N SER A 826 27.52 46.18 46.74
CA SER A 826 26.88 47.15 47.64
C SER A 826 27.89 47.72 48.62
N ASP A 827 27.63 48.94 49.08
CA ASP A 827 28.39 49.57 50.16
C ASP A 827 27.44 50.06 51.27
N ASP A 828 27.95 50.82 52.26
CA ASP A 828 27.14 51.23 53.40
C ASP A 828 26.57 52.66 53.35
N ALA A 829 26.93 53.46 52.34
CA ALA A 829 26.36 54.79 52.10
C ALA A 829 26.69 55.32 50.68
N SER A 830 25.92 56.29 50.19
CA SER A 830 26.22 57.02 48.94
C SER A 830 26.88 58.39 49.17
N VAL A 831 27.01 58.81 50.44
CA VAL A 831 27.62 60.08 50.83
C VAL A 831 28.52 59.90 52.05
N PHE A 832 29.79 60.26 51.91
CA PHE A 832 30.83 60.09 52.92
C PHE A 832 31.45 61.43 53.30
N THR A 833 31.87 61.58 54.56
CA THR A 833 32.80 62.67 54.93
C THR A 833 34.23 62.28 54.55
N ALA A 834 35.08 63.26 54.22
CA ALA A 834 36.50 63.00 53.96
C ALA A 834 37.17 62.20 55.10
N GLY A 835 37.95 61.16 54.76
CA GLY A 835 38.55 60.21 55.70
C GLY A 835 37.57 59.18 56.33
N GLN A 836 36.30 59.15 55.91
CA GLN A 836 35.36 58.13 56.36
C GLN A 836 35.63 56.80 55.66
N THR A 837 35.66 55.71 56.43
CA THR A 837 35.72 54.35 55.91
C THR A 837 34.36 53.93 55.36
N ASP A 838 34.38 53.41 54.15
CA ASP A 838 33.31 52.71 53.45
C ASP A 838 33.54 51.19 53.54
N ARG A 839 32.47 50.43 53.77
CA ARG A 839 32.50 48.97 53.73
C ARG A 839 31.80 48.48 52.47
N VAL A 840 32.59 48.04 51.52
CA VAL A 840 32.13 47.45 50.26
C VAL A 840 31.96 45.95 50.40
N ARG A 841 30.89 45.42 49.81
CA ARG A 841 30.60 43.99 49.65
C ARG A 841 30.39 43.65 48.18
N VAL A 842 31.16 42.69 47.70
CA VAL A 842 31.03 42.07 46.37
C VAL A 842 30.50 40.66 46.60
N THR A 843 29.33 40.35 46.03
CA THR A 843 28.69 39.04 46.17
C THR A 843 28.68 38.36 44.82
N VAL A 844 29.32 37.20 44.72
CA VAL A 844 29.23 36.30 43.57
C VAL A 844 28.01 35.42 43.77
N GLU A 845 27.10 35.41 42.79
CA GLU A 845 25.83 34.68 42.83
C GLU A 845 25.86 33.45 41.93
N ASN A 846 26.45 33.53 40.73
CA ASN A 846 26.64 32.39 39.83
C ASN A 846 27.77 32.65 38.83
N PHE A 847 28.37 31.60 38.27
CA PHE A 847 29.23 31.67 37.08
C PHE A 847 29.19 30.35 36.31
N GLU A 848 29.45 30.41 35.00
CA GLU A 848 29.40 29.26 34.08
C GLU A 848 30.78 29.00 33.45
N ASN A 849 31.01 27.77 32.96
CA ASN A 849 32.24 27.34 32.26
C ASN A 849 33.55 27.41 33.10
N ALA A 850 33.44 27.41 34.43
CA ALA A 850 34.58 27.33 35.34
C ALA A 850 34.25 26.51 36.59
N SER A 851 35.24 25.79 37.11
CA SER A 851 35.17 25.13 38.42
C SER A 851 35.56 26.08 39.56
N GLU A 852 36.48 27.01 39.29
CA GLU A 852 36.96 28.01 40.25
C GLU A 852 37.29 29.35 39.59
N VAL A 853 37.02 30.45 40.30
CA VAL A 853 37.30 31.83 39.85
C VAL A 853 37.99 32.66 40.94
N THR A 854 38.83 33.62 40.55
CA THR A 854 39.30 34.72 41.41
C THR A 854 38.46 35.96 41.20
N ILE A 855 38.29 36.77 42.25
CA ILE A 855 37.50 38.00 42.19
C ILE A 855 38.41 39.21 42.43
N THR A 856 38.21 40.25 41.63
CA THR A 856 38.77 41.59 41.86
C THR A 856 37.68 42.66 41.82
N ASP A 857 37.99 43.86 42.29
CA ASP A 857 37.07 44.99 42.27
C ASP A 857 37.83 46.31 42.10
N GLN A 858 37.17 47.32 41.54
CA GLN A 858 37.78 48.60 41.22
C GLN A 858 37.43 49.68 42.26
N VAL A 859 38.47 50.34 42.76
CA VAL A 859 38.41 51.44 43.72
C VAL A 859 38.89 52.72 43.04
N PRO A 860 38.12 53.83 43.11
CA PRO A 860 38.45 55.05 42.40
C PRO A 860 39.67 55.77 42.97
N ASP A 861 40.38 56.50 42.09
CA ASP A 861 41.56 57.30 42.43
C ASP A 861 41.36 58.16 43.69
N GLY A 862 42.35 58.11 44.59
CA GLY A 862 42.38 58.88 45.83
C GLY A 862 41.74 58.20 47.04
N TRP A 863 40.99 57.12 46.85
CA TRP A 863 40.60 56.22 47.93
C TRP A 863 41.74 55.25 48.27
N THR A 864 41.80 54.81 49.53
CA THR A 864 42.81 53.83 49.97
C THR A 864 42.14 52.62 50.60
N VAL A 865 42.65 51.41 50.39
CA VAL A 865 42.12 50.19 51.01
C VAL A 865 43.01 49.72 52.16
N ASP A 866 42.40 49.34 53.29
CA ASP A 866 43.13 48.77 54.43
C ASP A 866 43.20 47.24 54.31
N GLU A 867 44.30 46.73 53.76
CA GLU A 867 44.57 45.30 53.55
C GLU A 867 44.55 44.46 54.85
N ARG A 868 44.51 45.08 56.05
CA ARG A 868 44.46 44.36 57.33
C ARG A 868 43.06 43.90 57.72
N TYR A 869 42.02 44.36 57.02
CA TYR A 869 40.62 44.08 57.35
C TYR A 869 39.83 43.66 56.10
N GLY A 870 38.84 42.79 56.28
CA GLY A 870 38.08 42.20 55.17
C GLY A 870 38.79 41.00 54.54
N ASP A 871 38.38 40.66 53.33
CA ASP A 871 38.81 39.49 52.56
C ASP A 871 39.88 39.87 51.51
N VAL A 872 40.58 40.99 51.68
CA VAL A 872 41.57 41.52 50.71
C VAL A 872 42.89 40.78 50.80
N GLU A 873 43.42 40.33 49.66
CA GLU A 873 44.79 39.82 49.54
C GLU A 873 45.77 40.97 49.28
N SER A 874 45.42 41.85 48.34
CA SER A 874 46.24 43.02 47.99
C SER A 874 45.42 44.15 47.36
N PHE A 875 45.94 45.38 47.44
CA PHE A 875 45.43 46.56 46.77
C PHE A 875 46.54 47.27 45.98
N ASP A 876 46.32 47.48 44.68
CA ASP A 876 47.21 48.28 43.83
C ASP A 876 46.69 49.73 43.77
N PRO A 877 47.37 50.70 44.40
CA PRO A 877 46.94 52.10 44.40
C PRO A 877 47.16 52.82 43.06
N ASP A 878 47.97 52.27 42.16
CA ASP A 878 48.22 52.86 40.84
C ASP A 878 47.13 52.48 39.83
N SER A 879 46.56 51.26 39.95
CA SER A 879 45.43 50.81 39.10
C SER A 879 44.05 50.92 39.78
N GLY A 880 44.01 51.04 41.10
CA GLY A 880 42.77 51.03 41.88
C GLY A 880 42.21 49.63 42.14
N THR A 881 42.95 48.56 41.84
CA THR A 881 42.43 47.19 41.85
C THR A 881 42.60 46.54 43.22
N VAL A 882 41.50 46.00 43.76
CA VAL A 882 41.48 45.16 44.97
C VAL A 882 41.39 43.70 44.54
N THR A 883 42.33 42.86 44.99
CA THR A 883 42.29 41.40 44.79
C THR A 883 41.87 40.73 46.09
N PHE A 884 40.86 39.85 46.03
CA PHE A 884 40.37 39.12 47.21
C PHE A 884 41.17 37.82 47.47
N GLN A 885 41.16 37.35 48.72
CA GLN A 885 41.87 36.14 49.13
C GLN A 885 41.16 34.86 48.65
N GLY A 886 41.91 34.00 47.98
CA GLY A 886 41.44 32.67 47.58
C GLY A 886 40.57 32.68 46.32
N THR A 887 39.91 31.54 46.07
CA THR A 887 39.04 31.33 44.92
C THR A 887 37.60 31.08 45.39
N VAL A 888 36.65 31.37 44.49
CA VAL A 888 35.25 30.99 44.62
C VAL A 888 35.03 29.79 43.72
N SER A 889 34.55 28.67 44.28
CA SER A 889 34.28 27.44 43.50
C SER A 889 32.80 27.34 43.11
N ALA A 890 32.49 26.63 42.03
CA ALA A 890 31.11 26.44 41.57
C ALA A 890 30.23 25.81 42.67
N ASP A 891 30.78 24.86 43.44
CA ASP A 891 30.14 24.26 44.63
C ASP A 891 29.70 25.28 45.70
N GLN A 892 30.34 26.46 45.77
CA GLN A 892 30.01 27.49 46.76
C GLN A 892 28.86 28.42 46.32
N VAL A 893 28.60 28.51 45.02
CA VAL A 893 27.61 29.43 44.43
C VAL A 893 26.47 28.73 43.66
N GLY A 894 26.53 27.41 43.43
CA GLY A 894 25.44 26.65 42.79
C GLY A 894 24.12 26.62 43.59
N ASP A 895 23.04 26.10 42.99
CA ASP A 895 21.63 25.94 43.41
C ASP A 895 20.97 27.00 44.34
N ASP A 896 21.59 27.42 45.44
CA ASP A 896 21.12 28.45 46.38
C ASP A 896 22.27 29.18 47.14
N GLY A 897 23.53 28.96 46.75
CA GLY A 897 24.72 29.52 47.39
C GLY A 897 25.08 30.91 46.89
N ASN A 898 25.78 31.71 47.70
CA ASN A 898 26.49 32.90 47.24
C ASN A 898 27.73 33.14 48.11
N VAL A 899 28.73 33.79 47.54
CA VAL A 899 29.95 34.17 48.27
C VAL A 899 30.07 35.67 48.31
N THR A 900 29.94 36.24 49.51
CA THR A 900 30.14 37.68 49.75
C THR A 900 31.54 37.96 50.28
N LEU A 901 32.33 38.69 49.50
CA LEU A 901 33.66 39.19 49.81
C LEU A 901 33.55 40.65 50.25
N THR A 902 34.20 41.02 51.34
CA THR A 902 34.10 42.36 51.95
C THR A 902 35.45 43.04 52.03
N TYR A 903 35.52 44.33 51.71
CA TYR A 903 36.69 45.15 51.99
C TYR A 903 36.32 46.54 52.51
N PHE A 904 37.32 47.27 53.00
CA PHE A 904 37.14 48.58 53.60
C PHE A 904 38.01 49.62 52.88
N ALA A 905 37.36 50.60 52.24
CA ALA A 905 38.01 51.69 51.54
C ALA A 905 37.84 53.00 52.33
N GLU A 906 38.88 53.81 52.43
CA GLU A 906 38.83 55.11 53.12
C GLU A 906 38.73 56.25 52.12
N ALA A 907 37.75 57.12 52.33
CA ALA A 907 37.49 58.26 51.48
C ALA A 907 38.66 59.26 51.51
N PRO A 908 39.00 59.91 50.37
CA PRO A 908 40.07 60.91 50.29
C PRO A 908 39.98 61.97 51.41
N GLU A 909 41.11 62.29 52.03
CA GLU A 909 41.18 63.32 53.06
C GLU A 909 41.24 64.75 52.49
N GLY A 910 40.76 65.72 53.26
CA GLY A 910 40.87 67.16 52.95
C GLY A 910 39.80 67.72 52.01
N ALA A 911 39.80 69.05 51.84
CA ALA A 911 38.81 69.75 50.99
C ALA A 911 38.95 69.39 49.51
N ASP A 912 40.19 69.17 49.06
CA ASP A 912 40.54 68.77 47.69
C ASP A 912 40.04 67.36 47.33
N GLY A 913 39.68 66.55 48.33
CA GLY A 913 39.04 65.24 48.17
C GLY A 913 37.53 65.28 47.94
N THR A 914 36.91 66.47 47.96
CA THR A 914 35.46 66.61 47.71
C THR A 914 35.12 66.30 46.26
N GLY A 915 34.22 65.36 46.02
CA GLY A 915 33.88 64.96 44.67
C GLY A 915 32.96 63.75 44.61
N THR A 916 32.80 63.25 43.39
CA THR A 916 32.03 62.05 43.09
C THR A 916 33.01 61.00 42.57
N TYR A 917 32.93 59.80 43.13
CA TYR A 917 33.87 58.70 42.92
C TYR A 917 33.10 57.45 42.57
N THR A 918 33.50 56.75 41.50
CA THR A 918 32.79 55.58 41.00
C THR A 918 33.61 54.33 41.28
N PHE A 919 33.03 53.41 42.03
CA PHE A 919 33.56 52.09 42.34
C PHE A 919 33.04 51.05 41.35
N GLY A 920 33.78 49.96 41.20
CA GLY A 920 33.45 48.84 40.34
C GLY A 920 33.69 49.09 38.84
N PRO A 921 33.29 48.15 37.98
CA PRO A 921 32.65 46.87 38.34
C PRO A 921 33.61 45.91 39.05
N ALA A 922 33.05 44.87 39.67
CA ALA A 922 33.83 43.72 40.10
C ALA A 922 34.11 42.82 38.89
N GLU A 923 35.24 42.11 38.89
CA GLU A 923 35.64 41.23 37.80
C GLU A 923 35.91 39.83 38.37
N ALA A 924 35.35 38.81 37.73
CA ALA A 924 35.69 37.42 37.98
C ALA A 924 36.64 36.93 36.89
N ALA A 925 37.66 36.17 37.26
CA ALA A 925 38.63 35.58 36.33
C ALA A 925 38.79 34.08 36.60
N VAL A 926 38.75 33.26 35.55
CA VAL A 926 38.82 31.81 35.63
C VAL A 926 40.16 31.34 36.16
N VAL A 927 40.11 30.37 37.07
CA VAL A 927 41.28 29.65 37.60
C VAL A 927 41.36 28.24 37.03
N GLU A 928 40.24 27.54 37.04
CA GLU A 928 40.11 26.20 36.47
C GLU A 928 38.90 26.20 35.52
N PRO A 929 39.13 26.12 34.19
CA PRO A 929 38.05 26.07 33.22
C PRO A 929 37.30 24.76 33.34
N ASP A 930 35.99 24.80 33.13
CA ASP A 930 35.11 23.62 33.12
C ASP A 930 34.32 23.62 31.82
N VAL A 931 34.98 23.13 30.77
CA VAL A 931 34.47 23.16 29.39
C VAL A 931 33.67 21.89 29.11
N PRO A 932 32.46 21.99 28.51
CA PRO A 932 31.66 20.82 28.15
C PRO A 932 32.42 19.83 27.25
N GLU A 933 32.17 18.52 27.40
CA GLU A 933 32.83 17.46 26.61
C GLU A 933 32.60 17.56 25.08
N GLY A 934 31.63 18.38 24.63
CA GLY A 934 31.29 18.62 23.23
C GLY A 934 32.12 19.71 22.54
N ASP A 935 33.02 20.40 23.26
CA ASP A 935 33.94 21.36 22.65
C ASP A 935 35.15 20.64 22.01
N THR A 936 35.52 21.11 20.82
CA THR A 936 36.49 20.44 19.95
C THR A 936 37.95 20.77 20.28
N ASP A 937 38.22 21.89 20.97
CA ASP A 937 39.58 22.25 21.41
C ASP A 937 39.80 22.17 22.92
N GLY A 938 38.72 22.14 23.72
CA GLY A 938 38.75 22.00 25.16
C GLY A 938 39.23 23.26 25.88
N GLU A 939 39.15 24.42 25.23
CA GLU A 939 39.56 25.73 25.75
C GLU A 939 38.34 26.66 25.91
N LEU A 940 38.49 27.71 26.74
CA LEU A 940 37.45 28.73 26.87
C LEU A 940 37.51 29.73 25.72
N ASP A 941 36.36 30.09 25.18
CA ASP A 941 36.21 31.22 24.30
C ASP A 941 36.45 32.52 25.08
N GLY A 942 37.41 33.33 24.61
CA GLY A 942 37.71 34.64 25.22
C GLY A 942 38.94 34.64 26.12
N ASP A 943 38.99 35.58 27.07
CA ASP A 943 40.13 35.75 27.98
C ASP A 943 39.91 35.14 29.38
N GLY A 944 38.75 34.49 29.59
CA GLY A 944 38.39 33.87 30.85
C GLY A 944 38.08 34.89 31.95
N THR A 945 37.58 36.08 31.61
CA THR A 945 37.16 37.10 32.59
C THR A 945 35.77 37.65 32.29
N ASP A 946 35.02 38.04 33.33
CA ASP A 946 33.72 38.71 33.18
C ASP A 946 33.47 39.73 34.30
N GLU A 947 32.84 40.86 33.96
CA GLU A 947 32.52 41.95 34.89
C GLU A 947 31.09 41.80 35.44
N PHE A 948 30.93 41.88 36.77
CA PHE A 948 29.64 41.72 37.44
C PHE A 948 29.44 42.72 38.58
N GLY A 949 28.23 42.74 39.16
CA GLY A 949 27.88 43.61 40.29
C GLY A 949 27.71 45.09 39.97
N GLY A 950 28.14 45.55 38.78
CA GLY A 950 28.00 46.92 38.29
C GLY A 950 28.83 47.94 39.06
N THR A 951 28.68 49.22 38.69
CA THR A 951 29.37 50.34 39.34
C THR A 951 28.50 51.05 40.37
N ASP A 952 29.09 51.54 41.47
CA ASP A 952 28.40 52.41 42.43
C ASP A 952 29.10 53.77 42.53
N THR A 953 28.34 54.86 42.73
CA THR A 953 28.85 56.23 42.69
C THR A 953 28.64 56.95 44.02
N ASN A 954 29.76 57.19 44.70
CA ASN A 954 29.82 57.74 46.04
C ASN A 954 30.26 59.20 46.05
N THR A 955 29.60 60.03 46.84
CA THR A 955 29.94 61.45 46.99
C THR A 955 30.71 61.69 48.29
N VAL A 956 31.92 62.21 48.18
CA VAL A 956 32.74 62.58 49.35
C VAL A 956 32.64 64.08 49.58
N VAL A 957 32.38 64.47 50.83
CA VAL A 957 32.31 65.87 51.27
C VAL A 957 33.45 66.14 52.25
N GLY A 958 34.46 66.89 51.78
CA GLY A 958 35.53 67.43 52.60
C GLY A 958 35.15 68.78 53.20
N ALA A 959 35.46 68.99 54.48
CA ALA A 959 35.33 70.31 55.10
C ALA A 959 36.58 71.14 54.80
N ASP A 960 36.39 72.30 54.17
CA ASP A 960 37.43 73.33 54.08
C ASP A 960 37.75 73.84 55.49
N THR A 961 39.00 73.70 55.92
CA THR A 961 39.44 74.22 57.22
C THR A 961 39.96 75.66 57.12
N GLU A 962 39.92 76.27 55.94
CA GLU A 962 40.14 77.71 55.75
C GLU A 962 38.81 78.51 55.66
N THR A 963 38.13 78.59 56.80
CA THR A 963 37.08 79.59 57.20
C THR A 963 35.76 79.70 56.45
#